data_AF-A0AAU2Q5J8-F1
#
_entry.id   AF-A0AAU2Q5J8-F1
#
_cell.length_a   1.000
_cell.length_b   1.000
_cell.length_c   1.000
_cell.angle_alpha   90.00
_cell.angle_beta   90.00
_cell.angle_gamma   90.00
#
_symmetry.space_group_name_H-M   'P 1'
#
loop_
_entity.id
_entity.type
_entity.pdbx_description
1 polymer ?
#
loop_
_entity_poly.entity_id
_entity_poly.type
_entity_poly.pdbx_seq_one_letter_code
_entity_poly.pdbx_strand_id
1 'polypeptide(L)'
;MIEKLLAALADGADGSVPRTGVGAEEIADILWLAARIDAGGEDRPSADPAAGPPGEQPPLPDPLPPGAGAPPPGPVTPAQGEPAVRLFPAAPRGPAGKSADEGTERRGSPLRLPRAASLDDPLALMRALRPVGRRSIGGPGEELDEQLTVERSIERMVTTPVLRPAESRWLDLALVVDTHHSMLLWADHVDEVRRALTRSGVFRDVRTWRLTGTGAGATPMLTGGHGGPPRNPLELADPAGRRLILVVSDTVAGGWREAPVQGVLRHWCAHNAVAVLNVLPERLWTRGAVRPAPFAVRAERPAAATRSWQRMPVARRARGARRPAAAAVVPVVGVASASLARLVRVVSGDGRWRRLACLRLDAVAGAASAPQDADPGGGLSALAVVERFRASASPTAQQLAAHLAAVPLTLPVMTLVRRSMLRDSEHGHLAEVALGGLFEPWAAGRDAAEAEFEFLPGVREALLGSQLRGDVAAVRELVRGRVWEYMSRNRGTGPDFSATRVTTGREGRRRVAQEALPFAARPAQDPGLADRVVRVRHDALPEPQEVGILLTPRLVLTVGDGPFAPGAVVWVRPGDREIPCRPVWWDEAVPRMMLLRAEEDLVDPALCAEPLPWMPADREPARVRIDGRTDQGDPVALTAAPTPHDGARNGELVRLSADPESWTHFRGGPVSVDGVLAGVVHTVWPHRMVFLRAEALLGQPGFRAVLEDPGQPAGPAAGTGTGVCLAVLPGDDGTYPVGSSPKAETRDMLAELMTRAGVGGRLTGGEGDAPLLVALDAPGAHGKAGRLLRELPAVMAGYGYRRMAGMHPSLAVAVGAGPAETGRLAGRPAVAELLRRTASPGSLVLAVSDRLYEDLGDLMGFPARISLERLGARGEGWVCADDHPLVEILGQVLMESDALLDVAVGWPTCGLDASEAEPWACIGIRLPGHERCLAHLGAEEQREHLAALTPGSPVDFRGTTFDHGLLPRLLTALEPRGPGPVRVGPASFDRAYFVDDWNRADIEFADRASFVRAVFGGRAGFAGATFRGPLSLDGAVFQNAGDFGLSRFHRAATFRRTRFRGSAGFKEAVFLDDVSFGRAVLEASADLYGVQVAGTADFSRTAFGGLAGMSAAGFAGPVSFASATWGRGLLCNGAVFEGPADFAGAAFRGRVGFEGVRFETVPDFTGGGPGGWNIEECPDGTWNIRLITTDAG
;
A
#
# COMPACT_ATOMS: atom_id res chain seq x y z
N MET A 1 -13.07 -45.19 3.13
CA MET A 1 -12.51 -44.40 2.00
C MET A 1 -12.03 -45.34 0.89
N ILE A 2 -11.19 -46.34 1.21
CA ILE A 2 -10.76 -47.39 0.29
C ILE A 2 -11.95 -48.19 -0.28
N GLU A 3 -12.94 -48.57 0.53
CA GLU A 3 -14.17 -49.23 0.04
C GLU A 3 -15.00 -48.34 -0.91
N LYS A 4 -15.04 -47.02 -0.68
CA LYS A 4 -15.73 -46.08 -1.59
C LYS A 4 -14.98 -45.91 -2.92
N LEU A 5 -13.65 -46.03 -2.90
CA LEU A 5 -12.79 -46.01 -4.08
C LEU A 5 -12.89 -47.32 -4.89
N LEU A 6 -13.00 -48.46 -4.20
CA LEU A 6 -13.25 -49.76 -4.83
C LEU A 6 -14.67 -49.88 -5.38
N ALA A 7 -15.67 -49.30 -4.70
CA ALA A 7 -17.05 -49.23 -5.21
C ALA A 7 -17.16 -48.32 -6.45
N ALA A 8 -16.46 -47.18 -6.47
CA ALA A 8 -16.37 -46.31 -7.64
C ALA A 8 -15.66 -46.95 -8.84
N LEU A 9 -14.84 -48.00 -8.61
CA LEU A 9 -14.23 -48.82 -9.66
C LEU A 9 -15.15 -49.94 -10.15
N ALA A 10 -16.12 -50.38 -9.34
CA ALA A 10 -17.06 -51.46 -9.67
C ALA A 10 -18.34 -50.97 -10.39
N ASP A 11 -18.77 -49.73 -10.15
CA ASP A 11 -20.00 -49.14 -10.72
C ASP A 11 -19.92 -48.78 -12.22
N GLY A 12 -18.90 -49.25 -12.94
CA GLY A 12 -18.76 -49.09 -14.40
C GLY A 12 -19.52 -50.13 -15.24
N ALA A 13 -20.47 -50.87 -14.67
CA ALA A 13 -21.06 -52.05 -15.31
C ALA A 13 -22.41 -51.85 -16.03
N ASP A 14 -22.96 -50.63 -16.13
CA ASP A 14 -24.15 -50.36 -16.95
C ASP A 14 -23.92 -49.26 -17.99
N GLY A 15 -23.39 -49.69 -19.14
CA GLY A 15 -23.82 -49.22 -20.45
C GLY A 15 -23.55 -47.76 -20.86
N SER A 16 -22.29 -47.35 -21.02
CA SER A 16 -21.82 -46.67 -22.26
C SER A 16 -20.34 -46.30 -22.20
N VAL A 17 -19.53 -47.06 -22.95
CA VAL A 17 -18.12 -46.88 -23.35
C VAL A 17 -17.07 -46.79 -22.20
N PRO A 18 -16.04 -47.67 -22.19
CA PRO A 18 -15.04 -47.72 -21.13
C PRO A 18 -14.07 -46.53 -21.19
N ARG A 19 -13.84 -45.87 -20.05
CA ARG A 19 -12.64 -45.06 -19.86
C ARG A 19 -11.44 -46.02 -19.76
N THR A 20 -10.67 -46.11 -20.83
CA THR A 20 -9.31 -46.66 -20.79
C THR A 20 -8.43 -45.74 -19.95
N GLY A 21 -7.76 -46.29 -18.93
CA GLY A 21 -6.71 -45.57 -18.20
C GLY A 21 -6.63 -45.82 -16.70
N VAL A 22 -6.79 -47.07 -16.24
CA VAL A 22 -6.29 -47.45 -14.91
C VAL A 22 -5.30 -48.59 -15.13
N GLY A 23 -4.01 -48.28 -15.00
CA GLY A 23 -2.90 -49.22 -15.13
C GLY A 23 -2.69 -50.02 -13.85
N ALA A 24 -1.89 -51.08 -13.96
CA ALA A 24 -1.53 -51.94 -12.83
C ALA A 24 -0.84 -51.17 -11.68
N GLU A 25 -0.25 -50.00 -11.98
CA GLU A 25 0.40 -49.10 -11.02
C GLU A 25 -0.59 -48.43 -10.07
N GLU A 26 -1.74 -47.95 -10.55
CA GLU A 26 -2.76 -47.32 -9.70
C GLU A 26 -3.44 -48.34 -8.78
N ILE A 27 -3.61 -49.58 -9.25
CA ILE A 27 -4.10 -50.70 -8.43
C ILE A 27 -3.06 -51.07 -7.36
N ALA A 28 -1.76 -51.10 -7.72
CA ALA A 28 -0.68 -51.36 -6.78
C ALA A 28 -0.57 -50.27 -5.71
N ASP A 29 -0.72 -49.00 -6.08
CA ASP A 29 -0.69 -47.86 -5.15
C ASP A 29 -1.88 -47.87 -4.17
N ILE A 30 -3.07 -48.24 -4.64
CA ILE A 30 -4.27 -48.40 -3.78
C ILE A 30 -4.08 -49.55 -2.79
N LEU A 31 -3.55 -50.69 -3.24
CA LEU A 31 -3.28 -51.84 -2.38
C LEU A 31 -2.14 -51.56 -1.38
N TRP A 32 -1.13 -50.79 -1.79
CA TRP A 32 -0.04 -50.36 -0.93
C TRP A 32 -0.49 -49.35 0.12
N LEU A 33 -1.39 -48.42 -0.24
CA LEU A 33 -2.03 -47.49 0.70
C LEU A 33 -2.91 -48.22 1.70
N ALA A 34 -3.68 -49.23 1.26
CA ALA A 34 -4.48 -50.07 2.14
C ALA A 34 -3.61 -50.80 3.17
N ALA A 35 -2.47 -51.36 2.75
CA ALA A 35 -1.55 -52.08 3.64
C ALA A 35 -0.85 -51.18 4.68
N ARG A 36 -0.78 -49.86 4.48
CA ARG A 36 -0.09 -48.92 5.38
C ARG A 36 -1.01 -48.12 6.30
N ILE A 37 -2.30 -48.03 5.97
CA ILE A 37 -3.29 -47.33 6.80
C ILE A 37 -3.79 -48.24 7.94
N ASP A 38 -3.84 -49.56 7.75
CA ASP A 38 -4.24 -50.52 8.81
C ASP A 38 -3.11 -50.90 9.79
N ALA A 39 -1.86 -50.48 9.55
CA ALA A 39 -0.72 -50.78 10.43
C ALA A 39 -0.56 -49.81 11.62
N GLY A 40 -1.57 -48.98 11.90
CA GLY A 40 -1.60 -48.00 13.00
C GLY A 40 -2.37 -48.45 14.24
N GLY A 41 -2.79 -49.71 14.33
CA GLY A 41 -3.39 -50.29 15.52
C GLY A 41 -2.34 -50.76 16.52
N GLU A 42 -2.32 -50.15 17.70
CA GLU A 42 -1.39 -50.41 18.81
C GLU A 42 -1.31 -51.89 19.21
N ASP A 43 -0.07 -52.40 19.31
CA ASP A 43 0.29 -53.55 20.15
C ASP A 43 -0.11 -53.25 21.61
N ARG A 44 -1.09 -53.97 22.12
CA ARG A 44 -1.30 -54.16 23.57
C ARG A 44 -0.98 -55.61 23.94
N PRO A 45 -0.17 -55.83 24.99
CA PRO A 45 0.19 -57.18 25.42
C PRO A 45 -1.01 -57.92 25.99
N SER A 46 -1.08 -59.20 25.64
CA SER A 46 -2.03 -60.21 26.07
C SER A 46 -2.06 -60.40 27.59
N ALA A 47 -3.26 -60.33 28.17
CA ALA A 47 -3.61 -61.06 29.39
C ALA A 47 -5.07 -61.51 29.27
N ASP A 48 -5.24 -62.82 29.19
CA ASP A 48 -6.48 -63.57 29.00
C ASP A 48 -6.96 -64.09 30.40
N PRO A 49 -8.07 -64.85 30.55
CA PRO A 49 -9.39 -64.34 30.91
C PRO A 49 -9.96 -64.96 32.22
N ALA A 50 -11.06 -64.41 32.74
CA ALA A 50 -11.95 -65.14 33.66
C ALA A 50 -13.43 -64.81 33.37
N ALA A 51 -14.20 -65.87 33.20
CA ALA A 51 -15.53 -65.94 32.59
C ALA A 51 -16.70 -65.43 33.48
N GLY A 52 -17.77 -64.97 32.81
CA GLY A 52 -19.13 -64.80 33.34
C GLY A 52 -20.16 -64.68 32.20
N PRO A 53 -21.39 -65.21 32.32
CA PRO A 53 -22.18 -65.75 31.21
C PRO A 53 -23.13 -64.73 30.52
N PRO A 54 -23.76 -65.09 29.37
CA PRO A 54 -24.45 -64.16 28.49
C PRO A 54 -25.92 -63.96 28.91
N GLY A 55 -26.44 -62.74 28.78
CA GLY A 55 -27.85 -62.43 29.03
C GLY A 55 -28.29 -61.08 28.49
N GLU A 56 -29.09 -61.15 27.43
CA GLU A 56 -30.20 -60.26 27.03
C GLU A 56 -29.97 -58.76 26.79
N GLN A 57 -30.11 -58.36 25.52
CA GLN A 57 -30.49 -56.99 25.13
C GLN A 57 -31.96 -56.72 25.51
N PRO A 58 -32.27 -55.59 26.18
CA PRO A 58 -33.64 -55.08 26.25
C PRO A 58 -33.97 -54.16 25.06
N PRO A 59 -35.27 -54.01 24.72
CA PRO A 59 -35.73 -53.45 23.45
C PRO A 59 -35.84 -51.92 23.46
N LEU A 60 -35.87 -51.34 22.26
CA LEU A 60 -36.15 -49.92 21.99
C LEU A 60 -37.55 -49.50 22.51
N PRO A 61 -37.72 -48.28 23.06
CA PRO A 61 -39.02 -47.80 23.51
C PRO A 61 -39.90 -47.26 22.37
N ASP A 62 -41.20 -47.55 22.48
CA ASP A 62 -42.30 -47.17 21.59
C ASP A 62 -42.60 -45.65 21.52
N PRO A 63 -43.27 -45.18 20.45
CA PRO A 63 -43.61 -43.76 20.25
C PRO A 63 -44.82 -43.33 21.08
N LEU A 64 -44.71 -42.17 21.76
CA LEU A 64 -45.80 -41.56 22.54
C LEU A 64 -46.80 -40.77 21.66
N PRO A 65 -48.08 -40.63 22.08
CA PRO A 65 -49.19 -40.10 21.28
C PRO A 65 -49.30 -38.56 21.29
N PRO A 66 -50.12 -37.96 20.40
CA PRO A 66 -50.17 -36.51 20.20
C PRO A 66 -51.08 -35.81 21.22
N GLY A 67 -50.58 -34.73 21.82
CA GLY A 67 -51.41 -33.70 22.46
C GLY A 67 -51.15 -33.47 23.95
N ALA A 68 -50.14 -32.66 24.29
CA ALA A 68 -50.12 -31.78 25.47
C ALA A 68 -49.04 -30.71 25.23
N GLY A 69 -49.43 -29.44 25.32
CA GLY A 69 -48.64 -28.29 24.90
C GLY A 69 -47.29 -28.15 25.60
N ALA A 70 -46.28 -27.71 24.83
CA ALA A 70 -45.03 -27.23 25.37
C ALA A 70 -45.27 -26.01 26.27
N PRO A 71 -44.58 -25.88 27.42
CA PRO A 71 -44.61 -24.67 28.22
C PRO A 71 -44.03 -23.50 27.39
N PRO A 72 -44.52 -22.26 27.59
CA PRO A 72 -44.01 -21.11 26.86
C PRO A 72 -42.50 -20.95 27.14
N PRO A 73 -41.70 -20.52 26.14
CA PRO A 73 -40.30 -20.25 26.34
C PRO A 73 -40.15 -19.15 27.39
N GLY A 74 -39.38 -19.43 28.43
CA GLY A 74 -38.93 -18.41 29.37
C GLY A 74 -38.15 -17.31 28.63
N PRO A 75 -38.02 -16.11 29.23
CA PRO A 75 -37.42 -14.96 28.58
C PRO A 75 -36.02 -15.32 28.07
N VAL A 76 -35.85 -15.19 26.75
CA VAL A 76 -34.57 -15.31 26.06
C VAL A 76 -33.65 -14.26 26.69
N THR A 77 -32.64 -14.72 27.42
CA THR A 77 -31.59 -13.84 27.93
C THR A 77 -30.81 -13.34 26.71
N PRO A 78 -30.55 -12.02 26.57
CA PRO A 78 -29.91 -11.47 25.38
C PRO A 78 -28.56 -12.13 25.12
N ALA A 79 -28.24 -12.33 23.84
CA ALA A 79 -27.04 -13.00 23.35
C ALA A 79 -25.78 -12.46 24.05
N GLN A 80 -25.21 -13.26 24.95
CA GLN A 80 -23.89 -12.98 25.51
C GLN A 80 -22.86 -13.25 24.40
N GLY A 81 -22.09 -12.22 24.03
CA GLY A 81 -21.09 -12.28 22.95
C GLY A 81 -20.08 -13.42 23.10
N GLU A 82 -19.45 -13.83 21.99
CA GLU A 82 -18.55 -14.97 22.00
C GLU A 82 -17.33 -14.74 22.93
N PRO A 83 -16.99 -15.71 23.79
CA PRO A 83 -15.93 -15.54 24.77
C PRO A 83 -14.54 -15.40 24.14
N ALA A 84 -13.64 -14.71 24.87
CA ALA A 84 -12.24 -14.57 24.50
C ALA A 84 -11.58 -15.95 24.33
N VAL A 85 -10.87 -16.15 23.21
CA VAL A 85 -10.18 -17.40 22.89
C VAL A 85 -8.69 -17.18 22.99
N ARG A 86 -7.97 -17.99 23.77
CA ARG A 86 -6.51 -17.92 23.90
C ARG A 86 -5.87 -19.21 23.43
N LEU A 87 -4.80 -19.10 22.65
CA LEU A 87 -4.03 -20.22 22.13
C LEU A 87 -2.67 -20.29 22.83
N PHE A 88 -2.33 -21.47 23.32
CA PHE A 88 -1.09 -21.79 24.01
C PHE A 88 -0.34 -22.87 23.25
N PRO A 89 1.01 -22.90 23.30
CA PRO A 89 1.76 -24.01 22.77
C PRO A 89 1.29 -25.33 23.40
N ALA A 90 1.46 -26.44 22.70
CA ALA A 90 1.32 -27.76 23.28
C ALA A 90 2.52 -28.02 24.20
N ALA A 91 2.58 -27.41 25.39
CA ALA A 91 3.73 -27.59 26.26
C ALA A 91 3.91 -29.07 26.65
N PRO A 92 5.15 -29.55 26.79
CA PRO A 92 5.46 -30.90 27.26
C PRO A 92 5.04 -31.06 28.73
N ARG A 93 4.82 -32.31 29.14
CA ARG A 93 4.80 -32.67 30.57
C ARG A 93 6.10 -32.15 31.20
N GLY A 94 5.99 -31.28 32.19
CA GLY A 94 7.15 -30.90 33.01
C GLY A 94 7.84 -32.15 33.56
N PRO A 95 9.16 -32.09 33.85
CA PRO A 95 9.87 -33.21 34.44
C PRO A 95 9.14 -33.62 35.72
N ALA A 96 8.89 -34.93 35.86
CA ALA A 96 8.30 -35.51 37.05
C ALA A 96 9.07 -35.00 38.29
N GLY A 97 8.37 -34.36 39.23
CA GLY A 97 8.92 -34.16 40.59
C GLY A 97 8.89 -32.77 41.22
N LYS A 98 8.01 -31.84 40.83
CA LYS A 98 7.57 -30.78 41.76
C LYS A 98 6.05 -30.71 41.80
N SER A 99 5.48 -31.15 42.91
CA SER A 99 4.06 -30.97 43.24
C SER A 99 3.79 -29.47 43.42
N ALA A 100 3.39 -28.80 42.35
CA ALA A 100 2.74 -27.50 42.45
C ALA A 100 1.23 -27.76 42.59
N ASP A 101 0.67 -27.25 43.70
CA ASP A 101 -0.74 -27.21 44.12
C ASP A 101 -1.79 -27.67 43.10
N GLU A 102 -2.59 -28.67 43.48
CA GLU A 102 -3.67 -29.27 42.68
C GLU A 102 -4.89 -28.35 42.42
N GLY A 103 -4.79 -27.02 42.62
CA GLY A 103 -5.92 -26.10 42.63
C GLY A 103 -6.03 -25.10 41.46
N THR A 104 -4.98 -24.84 40.68
CA THR A 104 -4.88 -23.58 39.90
C THR A 104 -4.52 -23.71 38.40
N GLU A 105 -4.65 -24.89 37.81
CA GLU A 105 -4.34 -25.09 36.37
C GLU A 105 -5.52 -24.74 35.44
N ARG A 106 -5.22 -24.10 34.28
CA ARG A 106 -6.20 -23.86 33.20
C ARG A 106 -6.36 -25.12 32.36
N ARG A 107 -7.57 -25.39 31.88
CA ARG A 107 -7.85 -26.51 30.96
C ARG A 107 -8.23 -26.00 29.58
N GLY A 108 -7.82 -26.71 28.53
CA GLY A 108 -8.10 -26.36 27.15
C GLY A 108 -8.24 -27.56 26.21
N SER A 109 -8.80 -27.31 25.04
CA SER A 109 -9.01 -28.29 23.97
C SER A 109 -7.78 -28.34 23.05
N PRO A 110 -7.33 -29.54 22.61
CA PRO A 110 -6.26 -29.64 21.62
C PRO A 110 -6.73 -29.07 20.27
N LEU A 111 -5.86 -28.31 19.62
CA LEU A 111 -6.07 -27.71 18.31
C LEU A 111 -4.88 -28.03 17.41
N ARG A 112 -5.14 -28.27 16.13
CA ARG A 112 -4.10 -28.38 15.09
C ARG A 112 -4.12 -27.09 14.27
N LEU A 113 -2.95 -26.50 14.09
CA LEU A 113 -2.79 -25.20 13.43
C LEU A 113 -1.74 -25.32 12.32
N PRO A 114 -1.94 -24.67 11.17
CA PRO A 114 -0.97 -24.70 10.09
C PRO A 114 0.33 -24.01 10.50
N ARG A 115 1.49 -24.58 10.15
CA ARG A 115 2.79 -23.89 10.24
C ARG A 115 2.89 -22.81 9.17
N ALA A 116 3.54 -21.71 9.51
CA ALA A 116 3.86 -20.66 8.54
C ALA A 116 5.02 -21.10 7.62
N ALA A 117 4.96 -20.73 6.34
CA ALA A 117 6.00 -21.06 5.36
C ALA A 117 7.36 -20.44 5.73
N SER A 118 8.41 -21.24 5.66
CA SER A 118 9.79 -20.88 6.02
C SER A 118 10.66 -20.56 4.80
N LEU A 119 10.35 -21.08 3.61
CA LEU A 119 10.90 -20.63 2.31
C LEU A 119 10.06 -19.49 1.73
N ASP A 120 10.73 -18.50 1.15
CA ASP A 120 10.08 -17.35 0.53
C ASP A 120 9.57 -17.63 -0.89
N ASP A 121 10.37 -18.28 -1.74
CA ASP A 121 9.98 -18.68 -3.11
C ASP A 121 10.45 -20.10 -3.47
N PRO A 122 9.62 -21.14 -3.19
CA PRO A 122 9.90 -22.51 -3.57
C PRO A 122 10.03 -22.73 -5.08
N LEU A 123 9.30 -21.95 -5.91
CA LEU A 123 9.30 -22.12 -7.37
C LEU A 123 10.60 -21.61 -7.98
N ALA A 124 11.15 -20.50 -7.49
CA ALA A 124 12.48 -20.05 -7.91
C ALA A 124 13.56 -21.08 -7.59
N LEU A 125 13.49 -21.74 -6.43
CA LEU A 125 14.39 -22.83 -6.08
C LEU A 125 14.26 -24.02 -7.05
N MET A 126 13.04 -24.41 -7.41
CA MET A 126 12.80 -25.45 -8.42
C MET A 126 13.33 -25.06 -9.80
N ARG A 127 13.15 -23.80 -10.22
CA ARG A 127 13.69 -23.28 -11.51
C ARG A 127 15.21 -23.31 -11.55
N ALA A 128 15.90 -23.08 -10.43
CA ALA A 128 17.35 -23.11 -10.33
C ALA A 128 17.96 -24.49 -10.66
N LEU A 129 17.18 -25.58 -10.50
CA LEU A 129 17.59 -26.96 -10.75
C LEU A 129 17.50 -27.38 -12.21
N ARG A 130 16.81 -26.62 -13.07
CA ARG A 130 16.59 -26.98 -14.49
C ARG A 130 17.85 -27.40 -15.26
N PRO A 131 19.04 -26.78 -15.09
CA PRO A 131 20.23 -27.15 -15.87
C PRO A 131 20.72 -28.60 -15.70
N VAL A 132 20.37 -29.27 -14.58
CA VAL A 132 20.70 -30.69 -14.34
C VAL A 132 19.52 -31.63 -14.63
N GLY A 133 18.34 -31.12 -14.99
CA GLY A 133 17.13 -31.89 -15.31
C GLY A 133 17.12 -32.54 -16.69
N ARG A 134 18.28 -32.98 -17.18
CA ARG A 134 18.41 -33.72 -18.45
C ARG A 134 17.72 -35.10 -18.34
N ARG A 135 17.27 -35.65 -19.45
CA ARG A 135 16.86 -37.06 -19.55
C ARG A 135 17.95 -37.83 -20.27
N SER A 136 18.22 -39.06 -19.83
CA SER A 136 19.14 -39.98 -20.50
C SER A 136 18.34 -41.15 -21.04
N ILE A 137 18.62 -41.48 -22.29
CA ILE A 137 18.18 -42.73 -22.92
C ILE A 137 18.93 -43.88 -22.24
N GLY A 138 18.23 -44.96 -21.88
CA GLY A 138 18.80 -46.12 -21.18
C GLY A 138 18.55 -46.16 -19.67
N GLY A 139 17.38 -45.71 -19.22
CA GLY A 139 16.91 -46.02 -17.87
C GLY A 139 16.59 -47.51 -17.67
N PRO A 140 16.46 -47.99 -16.42
CA PRO A 140 15.89 -49.31 -16.18
C PRO A 140 14.43 -49.32 -16.65
N GLY A 141 14.10 -50.23 -17.55
CA GLY A 141 12.75 -50.39 -18.11
C GLY A 141 12.68 -50.18 -19.63
N GLU A 142 11.64 -50.72 -20.24
CA GLU A 142 11.30 -50.51 -21.64
C GLU A 142 9.94 -49.79 -21.70
N GLU A 143 9.83 -48.74 -22.51
CA GLU A 143 8.58 -48.04 -22.79
C GLU A 143 8.07 -48.38 -24.18
N LEU A 144 6.75 -48.38 -24.37
CA LEU A 144 6.15 -48.62 -25.68
C LEU A 144 6.44 -47.43 -26.60
N ASP A 145 7.09 -47.66 -27.73
CA ASP A 145 7.13 -46.68 -28.81
C ASP A 145 5.79 -46.71 -29.54
N GLU A 146 4.86 -45.87 -29.08
CA GLU A 146 3.48 -45.84 -29.59
C GLU A 146 3.44 -45.67 -31.10
N GLN A 147 4.30 -44.80 -31.65
CA GLN A 147 4.30 -44.50 -33.08
C GLN A 147 4.85 -45.67 -33.90
N LEU A 148 5.99 -46.25 -33.51
CA LEU A 148 6.52 -47.42 -34.21
C LEU A 148 5.65 -48.66 -34.03
N THR A 149 4.96 -48.75 -32.88
CA THR A 149 3.96 -49.79 -32.60
C THR A 149 2.79 -49.65 -33.57
N VAL A 150 2.25 -48.45 -33.78
CA VAL A 150 1.16 -48.21 -34.73
C VAL A 150 1.62 -48.51 -36.16
N GLU A 151 2.78 -48.01 -36.58
CA GLU A 151 3.32 -48.23 -37.92
C GLU A 151 3.53 -49.72 -38.22
N ARG A 152 4.17 -50.47 -37.31
CA ARG A 152 4.34 -51.93 -37.48
C ARG A 152 3.05 -52.70 -37.39
N SER A 153 2.09 -52.23 -36.59
CA SER A 153 0.79 -52.88 -36.47
C SER A 153 -0.05 -52.73 -37.72
N ILE A 154 0.03 -51.56 -38.38
CA ILE A 154 -0.59 -51.31 -39.68
C ILE A 154 0.07 -52.15 -40.77
N GLU A 155 1.41 -52.14 -40.85
CA GLU A 155 2.16 -52.88 -41.87
C GLU A 155 1.89 -54.40 -41.80
N ARG A 156 1.79 -54.94 -40.59
CA ARG A 156 1.61 -56.39 -40.36
C ARG A 156 0.17 -56.82 -40.18
N MET A 157 -0.77 -55.86 -40.16
CA MET A 157 -2.20 -56.09 -39.90
C MET A 157 -2.47 -56.86 -38.59
N VAL A 158 -1.56 -56.76 -37.62
CA VAL A 158 -1.61 -57.40 -36.28
C VAL A 158 -0.91 -56.48 -35.28
N THR A 159 -1.53 -56.24 -34.13
CA THR A 159 -0.98 -55.39 -33.07
C THR A 159 0.37 -55.91 -32.59
N THR A 160 1.44 -55.20 -32.95
CA THR A 160 2.82 -55.59 -32.66
C THR A 160 3.48 -54.49 -31.81
N PRO A 161 3.54 -54.64 -30.47
CA PRO A 161 4.16 -53.65 -29.61
C PRO A 161 5.67 -53.55 -29.88
N VAL A 162 6.15 -52.33 -30.10
CA VAL A 162 7.56 -52.01 -30.22
C VAL A 162 8.01 -51.31 -28.96
N LEU A 163 9.00 -51.88 -28.29
CA LEU A 163 9.56 -51.34 -27.06
C LEU A 163 10.86 -50.57 -27.35
N ARG A 164 11.07 -49.46 -26.65
CA ARG A 164 12.32 -48.69 -26.64
C ARG A 164 12.82 -48.50 -25.20
N PRO A 165 14.13 -48.30 -24.98
CA PRO A 165 14.64 -48.05 -23.64
C PRO A 165 13.96 -46.83 -23.01
N ALA A 166 13.42 -46.98 -21.80
CA ALA A 166 12.69 -45.91 -21.12
C ALA A 166 13.59 -44.70 -20.87
N GLU A 167 13.07 -43.50 -21.11
CA GLU A 167 13.76 -42.27 -20.74
C GLU A 167 13.76 -42.11 -19.21
N SER A 168 14.94 -42.11 -18.59
CA SER A 168 15.05 -41.86 -17.15
C SER A 168 15.82 -40.58 -16.84
N ARG A 169 15.54 -39.99 -15.68
CA ARG A 169 16.42 -38.97 -15.09
C ARG A 169 17.78 -39.61 -14.81
N TRP A 170 18.86 -38.88 -15.08
CA TRP A 170 20.23 -39.42 -15.07
C TRP A 170 20.97 -39.28 -13.73
N LEU A 171 20.44 -38.47 -12.79
CA LEU A 171 21.12 -38.06 -11.57
C LEU A 171 20.27 -38.36 -10.33
N ASP A 172 20.86 -39.00 -9.33
CA ASP A 172 20.29 -39.18 -7.99
C ASP A 172 20.70 -38.03 -7.06
N LEU A 173 19.85 -37.72 -6.08
CA LEU A 173 20.16 -36.77 -5.01
C LEU A 173 20.18 -37.48 -3.65
N ALA A 174 21.32 -37.39 -2.97
CA ALA A 174 21.43 -37.69 -1.55
C ALA A 174 21.46 -36.37 -0.75
N LEU A 175 20.37 -36.10 -0.03
CA LEU A 175 20.23 -34.95 0.85
C LEU A 175 20.64 -35.36 2.27
N VAL A 176 21.83 -34.94 2.71
CA VAL A 176 22.39 -35.29 4.03
C VAL A 176 22.14 -34.14 4.99
N VAL A 177 21.27 -34.30 5.97
CA VAL A 177 20.90 -33.27 6.94
C VAL A 177 21.69 -33.45 8.24
N ASP A 178 22.47 -32.46 8.63
CA ASP A 178 23.13 -32.41 9.94
C ASP A 178 22.08 -32.37 11.06
N THR A 179 22.29 -33.18 12.11
CA THR A 179 21.37 -33.27 13.25
C THR A 179 21.95 -32.65 14.52
N HIS A 180 22.96 -31.79 14.41
CA HIS A 180 23.41 -30.96 15.52
C HIS A 180 22.25 -30.14 16.10
N HIS A 181 22.25 -29.85 17.41
CA HIS A 181 21.13 -29.18 18.07
C HIS A 181 20.82 -27.78 17.48
N SER A 182 21.82 -27.09 16.93
CA SER A 182 21.62 -25.81 16.23
C SER A 182 20.76 -25.95 14.95
N MET A 183 20.69 -27.16 14.37
CA MET A 183 19.85 -27.47 13.21
C MET A 183 18.35 -27.55 13.53
N LEU A 184 17.97 -27.57 14.80
CA LEU A 184 16.56 -27.63 15.21
C LEU A 184 15.78 -26.39 14.77
N LEU A 185 16.40 -25.20 14.81
CA LEU A 185 15.87 -23.94 14.29
C LEU A 185 15.54 -23.95 12.79
N TRP A 186 16.12 -24.91 12.07
CA TRP A 186 16.03 -25.03 10.62
C TRP A 186 15.14 -26.19 10.19
N ALA A 187 14.56 -26.95 11.12
CA ALA A 187 13.80 -28.17 10.80
C ALA A 187 12.70 -27.92 9.74
N ASP A 188 11.88 -26.89 9.93
CA ASP A 188 10.83 -26.50 8.97
C ASP A 188 11.41 -26.11 7.61
N HIS A 189 12.49 -25.33 7.62
CA HIS A 189 13.17 -24.85 6.42
C HIS A 189 13.79 -25.98 5.61
N VAL A 190 14.46 -26.92 6.29
CA VAL A 190 15.04 -28.12 5.68
C VAL A 190 13.95 -29.00 5.08
N ASP A 191 12.82 -29.16 5.77
CA ASP A 191 11.69 -29.95 5.28
C ASP A 191 11.04 -29.32 4.04
N GLU A 192 10.91 -28.00 4.00
CA GLU A 192 10.42 -27.28 2.82
C GLU A 192 11.39 -27.39 1.64
N VAL A 193 12.70 -27.28 1.88
CA VAL A 193 13.73 -27.48 0.85
C VAL A 193 13.68 -28.91 0.32
N ARG A 194 13.59 -29.91 1.19
CA ARG A 194 13.42 -31.32 0.80
C ARG A 194 12.18 -31.49 -0.07
N ARG A 195 11.03 -30.95 0.35
CA ARG A 195 9.79 -30.99 -0.45
C ARG A 195 9.93 -30.29 -1.80
N ALA A 196 10.63 -29.15 -1.87
CA ALA A 196 10.85 -28.44 -3.14
C ALA A 196 11.79 -29.22 -4.08
N LEU A 197 12.85 -29.83 -3.54
CA LEU A 197 13.77 -30.69 -4.28
C LEU A 197 13.06 -31.93 -4.82
N THR A 198 12.23 -32.60 -4.02
CA THR A 198 11.42 -33.75 -4.45
C THR A 198 10.39 -33.35 -5.51
N ARG A 199 9.61 -32.28 -5.27
CA ARG A 199 8.58 -31.80 -6.22
C ARG A 199 9.14 -31.23 -7.52
N SER A 200 10.44 -30.93 -7.59
CA SER A 200 11.08 -30.46 -8.82
C SER A 200 11.06 -31.49 -9.94
N GLY A 201 10.97 -32.78 -9.61
CA GLY A 201 11.01 -33.88 -10.59
C GLY A 201 12.30 -33.95 -11.42
N VAL A 202 13.37 -33.26 -10.99
CA VAL A 202 14.65 -33.16 -11.70
C VAL A 202 15.52 -34.41 -11.52
N PHE A 203 15.50 -34.98 -10.31
CA PHE A 203 16.31 -36.14 -9.94
C PHE A 203 15.55 -37.44 -10.17
N ARG A 204 16.28 -38.54 -10.38
CA ARG A 204 15.71 -39.89 -10.47
C ARG A 204 15.15 -40.34 -9.13
N ASP A 205 15.94 -40.14 -8.08
CA ASP A 205 15.58 -40.44 -6.70
C ASP A 205 16.13 -39.34 -5.77
N VAL A 206 15.37 -39.00 -4.72
CA VAL A 206 15.75 -38.02 -3.70
C VAL A 206 15.72 -38.70 -2.34
N ARG A 207 16.88 -39.15 -1.85
CA ARG A 207 17.02 -39.82 -0.56
C ARG A 207 17.52 -38.86 0.50
N THR A 208 16.85 -38.84 1.66
CA THR A 208 17.26 -38.02 2.80
C THR A 208 17.97 -38.88 3.84
N TRP A 209 19.14 -38.42 4.26
CA TRP A 209 20.00 -39.03 5.28
C TRP A 209 20.22 -38.06 6.41
N ARG A 210 20.44 -38.56 7.63
CA ARG A 210 20.77 -37.74 8.80
C ARG A 210 22.21 -37.96 9.19
N LEU A 211 22.98 -36.88 9.30
CA LEU A 211 24.36 -36.90 9.75
C LEU A 211 24.40 -36.58 11.26
N THR A 212 24.63 -37.62 12.06
CA THR A 212 24.85 -37.50 13.51
C THR A 212 26.35 -37.41 13.79
N GLY A 213 26.74 -37.05 15.02
CA GLY A 213 28.14 -37.05 15.44
C GLY A 213 28.99 -35.91 14.87
N THR A 214 28.39 -34.75 14.61
CA THR A 214 29.04 -33.51 14.18
C THR A 214 29.49 -32.61 15.34
N GLY A 215 29.17 -32.99 16.59
CA GLY A 215 29.66 -32.34 17.81
C GLY A 215 31.17 -32.52 17.99
N ALA A 216 31.78 -31.68 18.83
CA ALA A 216 33.21 -31.76 19.09
C ALA A 216 33.59 -33.13 19.70
N GLY A 217 34.60 -33.80 19.13
CA GLY A 217 35.06 -35.13 19.55
C GLY A 217 34.14 -36.30 19.20
N ALA A 218 33.02 -36.08 18.48
CA ALA A 218 32.10 -37.14 18.08
C ALA A 218 32.48 -37.78 16.73
N THR A 219 32.05 -39.02 16.51
CA THR A 219 32.28 -39.74 15.24
C THR A 219 31.06 -39.60 14.33
N PRO A 220 31.21 -39.13 13.08
CA PRO A 220 30.08 -38.92 12.18
C PRO A 220 29.46 -40.25 11.72
N MET A 221 28.14 -40.35 11.77
CA MET A 221 27.38 -41.52 11.29
C MET A 221 26.18 -41.08 10.44
N LEU A 222 25.70 -41.97 9.55
CA LEU A 222 24.47 -41.73 8.78
C LEU A 222 23.31 -42.60 9.27
N THR A 223 22.11 -42.05 9.36
CA THR A 223 20.88 -42.83 9.55
C THR A 223 19.86 -42.55 8.43
N GLY A 224 19.12 -43.57 8.03
CA GLY A 224 18.00 -43.45 7.10
C GLY A 224 16.69 -43.25 7.87
N GLY A 225 15.97 -42.15 7.59
CA GLY A 225 14.70 -41.84 8.27
C GLY A 225 14.81 -41.55 9.78
N HIS A 226 13.66 -41.44 10.46
CA HIS A 226 13.62 -41.38 11.94
C HIS A 226 13.86 -42.79 12.51
N GLY A 227 14.98 -42.99 13.21
CA GLY A 227 15.24 -44.24 13.95
C GLY A 227 15.87 -45.40 13.15
N GLY A 228 16.32 -45.18 11.92
CA GLY A 228 17.03 -46.22 11.17
C GLY A 228 18.41 -46.57 11.76
N PRO A 229 18.93 -47.79 11.50
CA PRO A 229 20.21 -48.22 12.04
C PRO A 229 21.35 -47.32 11.54
N PRO A 230 22.34 -47.02 12.39
CA PRO A 230 23.47 -46.18 12.00
C PRO A 230 24.34 -46.91 10.98
N ARG A 231 24.72 -46.19 9.93
CA ARG A 231 25.52 -46.65 8.79
C ARG A 231 26.80 -45.85 8.66
N ASN A 232 27.80 -46.47 8.05
CA ASN A 232 29.06 -45.79 7.76
C ASN A 232 28.83 -44.70 6.70
N PRO A 233 29.18 -43.43 6.96
CA PRO A 233 29.00 -42.35 5.98
C PRO A 233 29.67 -42.60 4.62
N LEU A 234 30.73 -43.40 4.59
CA LEU A 234 31.47 -43.71 3.36
C LEU A 234 30.64 -44.52 2.35
N GLU A 235 29.64 -45.30 2.80
CA GLU A 235 28.74 -46.10 1.95
C GLU A 235 27.89 -45.24 0.98
N LEU A 236 27.75 -43.93 1.27
CA LEU A 236 26.93 -43.04 0.45
C LEU A 236 27.58 -42.71 -0.91
N ALA A 237 28.91 -42.85 -1.00
CA ALA A 237 29.66 -42.59 -2.22
C ALA A 237 29.24 -43.56 -3.33
N ASP A 238 28.82 -43.02 -4.48
CA ASP A 238 28.52 -43.80 -5.68
C ASP A 238 29.73 -43.80 -6.63
N PRO A 239 30.44 -44.93 -6.82
CA PRO A 239 31.57 -45.00 -7.75
C PRO A 239 31.21 -44.69 -9.21
N ALA A 240 29.95 -44.84 -9.60
CA ALA A 240 29.49 -44.52 -10.96
C ALA A 240 29.37 -43.01 -11.21
N GLY A 241 29.48 -42.17 -10.17
CA GLY A 241 29.43 -40.71 -10.28
C GLY A 241 28.06 -40.15 -10.66
N ARG A 242 26.97 -40.92 -10.51
CA ARG A 242 25.60 -40.54 -10.89
C ARG A 242 24.79 -39.98 -9.71
N ARG A 243 25.48 -39.59 -8.64
CA ARG A 243 24.88 -39.03 -7.43
C ARG A 243 25.43 -37.64 -7.11
N LEU A 244 24.53 -36.70 -6.85
CA LEU A 244 24.84 -35.44 -6.19
C LEU A 244 24.60 -35.60 -4.69
N ILE A 245 25.58 -35.23 -3.86
CA ILE A 245 25.46 -35.20 -2.40
C ILE A 245 25.34 -33.73 -1.96
N LEU A 246 24.20 -33.37 -1.36
CA LEU A 246 23.99 -32.05 -0.76
C LEU A 246 23.94 -32.21 0.76
N VAL A 247 24.93 -31.65 1.46
CA VAL A 247 24.99 -31.67 2.92
C VAL A 247 24.36 -30.39 3.46
N VAL A 248 23.20 -30.51 4.11
CA VAL A 248 22.46 -29.40 4.69
C VAL A 248 22.89 -29.20 6.14
N SER A 249 23.52 -28.07 6.44
CA SER A 249 24.03 -27.76 7.78
C SER A 249 24.19 -26.25 7.96
N ASP A 250 24.16 -25.76 9.19
CA ASP A 250 24.59 -24.39 9.54
C ASP A 250 26.11 -24.30 9.75
N THR A 251 26.81 -25.44 9.74
CA THR A 251 28.24 -25.58 9.98
C THR A 251 28.71 -25.04 11.34
N VAL A 252 27.82 -24.87 12.31
CA VAL A 252 28.12 -24.34 13.65
C VAL A 252 28.79 -25.39 14.54
N ALA A 253 28.46 -26.67 14.35
CA ALA A 253 28.99 -27.75 15.18
C ALA A 253 30.54 -27.83 15.11
N GLY A 254 31.19 -27.97 16.27
CA GLY A 254 32.66 -27.97 16.37
C GLY A 254 33.35 -29.05 15.52
N GLY A 255 32.71 -30.20 15.34
CA GLY A 255 33.22 -31.32 14.56
C GLY A 255 33.46 -31.01 13.07
N TRP A 256 32.86 -29.94 12.52
CA TRP A 256 33.18 -29.47 11.17
C TRP A 256 34.64 -29.04 10.99
N ARG A 257 35.31 -28.61 12.07
CA ARG A 257 36.76 -28.33 12.09
C ARG A 257 37.62 -29.59 12.20
N GLU A 258 37.02 -30.70 12.62
CA GLU A 258 37.76 -31.90 12.99
C GLU A 258 37.99 -32.86 11.82
N ALA A 259 39.03 -33.69 11.97
CA ALA A 259 39.44 -34.64 10.96
C ALA A 259 38.36 -35.67 10.55
N PRO A 260 37.47 -36.18 11.45
CA PRO A 260 36.46 -37.15 11.08
C PRO A 260 35.46 -36.62 10.04
N VAL A 261 34.83 -35.46 10.27
CA VAL A 261 33.86 -34.87 9.33
C VAL A 261 34.55 -34.45 8.03
N GLN A 262 35.73 -33.83 8.11
CA GLN A 262 36.51 -33.48 6.91
C GLN A 262 36.98 -34.72 6.13
N GLY A 263 37.23 -35.85 6.80
CA GLY A 263 37.55 -37.13 6.19
C GLY A 263 36.40 -37.68 5.35
N VAL A 264 35.18 -37.66 5.88
CA VAL A 264 33.96 -38.07 5.17
C VAL A 264 33.75 -37.19 3.92
N LEU A 265 33.83 -35.86 4.07
CA LEU A 265 33.68 -34.94 2.94
C LEU A 265 34.74 -35.17 1.85
N ARG A 266 36.01 -35.42 2.22
CA ARG A 266 37.07 -35.76 1.27
C ARG A 266 36.76 -37.03 0.49
N HIS A 267 36.25 -38.05 1.17
CA HIS A 267 35.89 -39.31 0.54
C HIS A 267 34.73 -39.15 -0.46
N TRP A 268 33.67 -38.44 -0.08
CA TRP A 268 32.56 -38.14 -0.98
C TRP A 268 33.01 -37.31 -2.18
N CYS A 269 33.84 -36.28 -1.97
CA CYS A 269 34.35 -35.43 -3.05
C CYS A 269 35.22 -36.19 -4.06
N ALA A 270 35.80 -37.32 -3.68
CA ALA A 270 36.61 -38.15 -4.57
C ALA A 270 35.78 -38.89 -5.62
N HIS A 271 34.53 -39.23 -5.32
CA HIS A 271 33.66 -40.05 -6.17
C HIS A 271 32.45 -39.30 -6.72
N ASN A 272 31.96 -38.28 -6.01
CA ASN A 272 30.71 -37.59 -6.34
C ASN A 272 30.85 -36.07 -6.38
N ALA A 273 29.88 -35.42 -7.02
CA ALA A 273 29.64 -33.99 -6.85
C ALA A 273 29.07 -33.78 -5.44
N VAL A 274 29.69 -32.91 -4.65
CA VAL A 274 29.36 -32.67 -3.24
C VAL A 274 29.33 -31.17 -3.02
N ALA A 275 28.30 -30.69 -2.32
CA ALA A 275 28.25 -29.33 -1.82
C ALA A 275 27.64 -29.28 -0.43
N VAL A 276 28.05 -28.28 0.35
CA VAL A 276 27.38 -27.92 1.61
C VAL A 276 26.34 -26.86 1.30
N LEU A 277 25.07 -27.21 1.51
CA LEU A 277 23.95 -26.28 1.49
C LEU A 277 23.85 -25.64 2.87
N ASN A 278 24.42 -24.44 3.02
CA ASN A 278 24.44 -23.75 4.29
C ASN A 278 23.11 -23.02 4.53
N VAL A 279 22.40 -23.41 5.59
CA VAL A 279 21.10 -22.82 5.96
C VAL A 279 21.26 -21.43 6.57
N LEU A 280 22.44 -21.10 7.12
CA LEU A 280 22.73 -19.72 7.52
C LEU A 280 22.83 -18.81 6.28
N PRO A 281 22.30 -17.58 6.35
CA PRO A 281 22.56 -16.55 5.34
C PRO A 281 24.06 -16.32 5.14
N GLU A 282 24.48 -15.98 3.91
CA GLU A 282 25.90 -15.83 3.56
C GLU A 282 26.64 -14.82 4.48
N ARG A 283 25.92 -13.78 4.95
CA ARG A 283 26.44 -12.78 5.91
C ARG A 283 26.83 -13.36 7.28
N LEU A 284 26.24 -14.47 7.68
CA LEU A 284 26.47 -15.12 8.98
C LEU A 284 27.44 -16.31 8.91
N TRP A 285 27.97 -16.67 7.74
CA TRP A 285 28.90 -17.81 7.61
C TRP A 285 30.20 -17.66 8.41
N THR A 286 30.54 -16.45 8.83
CA THR A 286 31.68 -16.20 9.73
C THR A 286 31.46 -16.69 11.16
N ARG A 287 30.19 -16.93 11.55
CA ARG A 287 29.77 -17.47 12.85
C ARG A 287 29.79 -19.00 12.91
N GLY A 288 29.91 -19.68 11.76
CA GLY A 288 30.08 -21.14 11.71
C GLY A 288 31.45 -21.57 12.27
N ALA A 289 31.57 -22.86 12.63
CA ALA A 289 32.84 -23.44 13.03
C ALA A 289 33.86 -23.31 11.89
N VAL A 290 33.45 -23.55 10.65
CA VAL A 290 34.33 -23.44 9.48
C VAL A 290 34.01 -22.19 8.65
N ARG A 291 35.05 -21.52 8.14
CA ARG A 291 34.90 -20.29 7.35
C ARG A 291 35.12 -20.58 5.85
N PRO A 292 34.09 -20.45 5.00
CA PRO A 292 34.24 -20.57 3.57
C PRO A 292 35.11 -19.46 2.99
N ALA A 293 35.99 -19.80 2.03
CA ALA A 293 36.82 -18.85 1.30
C ALA A 293 36.42 -18.80 -0.19
N PRO A 294 36.61 -17.67 -0.89
CA PRO A 294 36.20 -17.55 -2.29
C PRO A 294 37.18 -18.26 -3.25
N PHE A 295 36.63 -19.15 -4.09
CA PHE A 295 37.33 -19.83 -5.18
C PHE A 295 36.60 -19.63 -6.51
N ALA A 296 37.36 -19.52 -7.59
CA ALA A 296 36.85 -19.76 -8.93
C ALA A 296 36.96 -21.27 -9.21
N VAL A 297 35.85 -21.90 -9.59
CA VAL A 297 35.78 -23.34 -9.88
C VAL A 297 35.14 -23.60 -11.23
N ARG A 298 35.51 -24.72 -11.88
CA ARG A 298 34.82 -25.25 -13.05
C ARG A 298 34.89 -26.77 -13.12
N ALA A 299 33.87 -27.39 -13.69
CA ALA A 299 33.82 -28.82 -13.99
C ALA A 299 33.68 -29.01 -15.51
N GLU A 300 34.44 -29.95 -16.07
CA GLU A 300 34.47 -30.22 -17.51
C GLU A 300 33.47 -31.30 -17.95
N ARG A 301 32.90 -32.04 -16.99
CA ARG A 301 31.89 -33.08 -17.25
C ARG A 301 30.70 -32.93 -16.29
N PRO A 302 29.48 -33.28 -16.72
CA PRO A 302 28.31 -33.31 -15.83
C PRO A 302 28.55 -34.26 -14.64
N ALA A 303 28.13 -33.84 -13.44
CA ALA A 303 28.29 -34.56 -12.17
C ALA A 303 29.73 -35.02 -11.85
N ALA A 304 30.75 -34.39 -12.45
CA ALA A 304 32.14 -34.71 -12.16
C ALA A 304 32.42 -34.62 -10.66
N ALA A 305 33.19 -35.57 -10.13
CA ALA A 305 33.56 -35.59 -8.72
C ALA A 305 34.23 -34.27 -8.32
N THR A 306 33.85 -33.70 -7.17
CA THR A 306 34.30 -32.37 -6.73
C THR A 306 35.82 -32.24 -6.68
N ARG A 307 36.52 -33.33 -6.33
CA ARG A 307 37.98 -33.41 -6.32
C ARG A 307 38.61 -33.14 -7.69
N SER A 308 37.92 -33.51 -8.77
CA SER A 308 38.37 -33.33 -10.17
C SER A 308 38.10 -31.93 -10.72
N TRP A 309 37.36 -31.08 -10.01
CA TRP A 309 37.09 -29.72 -10.45
C TRP A 309 38.37 -28.90 -10.46
N GLN A 310 38.52 -28.11 -11.52
CA GLN A 310 39.57 -27.10 -11.59
C GLN A 310 39.20 -25.95 -10.68
N ARG A 311 40.20 -25.44 -9.94
CA ARG A 311 39.99 -24.49 -8.84
C ARG A 311 41.12 -23.50 -8.70
N MET A 312 40.78 -22.24 -8.44
CA MET A 312 41.72 -21.13 -8.26
C MET A 312 41.26 -20.24 -7.10
N PRO A 313 42.10 -19.95 -6.08
CA PRO A 313 41.76 -19.01 -5.02
C PRO A 313 41.59 -17.58 -5.58
N VAL A 314 40.61 -16.83 -5.08
CA VAL A 314 40.29 -15.46 -5.57
C VAL A 314 40.94 -14.34 -4.72
N ALA A 315 41.61 -14.67 -3.61
CA ALA A 315 42.21 -13.68 -2.70
C ALA A 315 43.44 -12.96 -3.31
N ARG A 316 43.60 -11.65 -3.00
CA ARG A 316 44.80 -10.86 -3.30
C ARG A 316 46.01 -11.46 -2.56
N ARG A 317 47.03 -11.89 -3.31
CA ARG A 317 48.28 -12.41 -2.75
C ARG A 317 49.02 -11.32 -1.98
N ALA A 318 49.37 -11.57 -0.72
CA ALA A 318 50.57 -10.97 -0.14
C ALA A 318 51.79 -11.53 -0.91
N ARG A 319 52.66 -10.66 -1.41
CA ARG A 319 53.90 -11.05 -2.11
C ARG A 319 54.74 -11.94 -1.18
N GLY A 320 55.06 -13.16 -1.61
CA GLY A 320 56.00 -14.05 -0.91
C GLY A 320 55.46 -15.40 -0.39
N ALA A 321 54.14 -15.66 -0.42
CA ALA A 321 53.62 -16.94 0.04
C ALA A 321 53.88 -18.07 -0.99
N ARG A 322 54.60 -19.12 -0.58
CA ARG A 322 54.80 -20.39 -1.32
C ARG A 322 53.44 -20.92 -1.79
N ARG A 323 53.34 -21.40 -3.06
CA ARG A 323 52.15 -22.08 -3.59
C ARG A 323 51.78 -23.23 -2.65
N PRO A 324 50.66 -23.17 -1.91
CA PRO A 324 50.18 -24.34 -1.19
C PRO A 324 49.79 -25.40 -2.24
N ALA A 325 50.00 -26.68 -1.93
CA ALA A 325 49.46 -27.78 -2.72
C ALA A 325 47.94 -27.58 -2.94
N ALA A 326 47.39 -28.13 -4.02
CA ALA A 326 45.99 -27.92 -4.43
C ALA A 326 44.99 -28.47 -3.40
N ALA A 327 44.73 -27.67 -2.36
CA ALA A 327 43.80 -27.93 -1.27
C ALA A 327 42.53 -28.61 -1.76
N ALA A 328 42.12 -29.68 -1.09
CA ALA A 328 40.81 -30.27 -1.36
C ALA A 328 39.75 -29.29 -0.85
N VAL A 329 38.76 -28.96 -1.69
CA VAL A 329 37.72 -27.99 -1.34
C VAL A 329 36.33 -28.55 -1.58
N VAL A 330 35.37 -28.11 -0.77
CA VAL A 330 33.93 -28.38 -0.96
C VAL A 330 33.21 -27.06 -1.14
N PRO A 331 32.43 -26.86 -2.21
CA PRO A 331 31.63 -25.65 -2.36
C PRO A 331 30.58 -25.52 -1.25
N VAL A 332 30.37 -24.29 -0.81
CA VAL A 332 29.31 -23.89 0.12
C VAL A 332 28.40 -22.93 -0.61
N VAL A 333 27.11 -23.22 -0.59
CA VAL A 333 26.07 -22.35 -1.16
C VAL A 333 24.93 -22.16 -0.18
N GLY A 334 24.33 -20.97 -0.18
CA GLY A 334 23.12 -20.72 0.59
C GLY A 334 21.89 -21.40 -0.03
N VAL A 335 20.82 -21.49 0.74
CA VAL A 335 19.51 -22.03 0.30
C VAL A 335 18.83 -21.15 -0.75
N ALA A 336 19.25 -19.89 -0.91
CA ALA A 336 18.72 -18.98 -1.92
C ALA A 336 18.86 -19.53 -3.35
N SER A 337 17.83 -19.32 -4.18
CA SER A 337 17.75 -19.82 -5.56
C SER A 337 18.95 -19.39 -6.42
N ALA A 338 19.43 -18.16 -6.25
CA ALA A 338 20.61 -17.64 -6.96
C ALA A 338 21.91 -18.37 -6.57
N SER A 339 22.09 -18.71 -5.29
CA SER A 339 23.26 -19.45 -4.80
C SER A 339 23.24 -20.89 -5.27
N LEU A 340 22.07 -21.55 -5.21
CA LEU A 340 21.89 -22.89 -5.72
C LEU A 340 22.10 -22.96 -7.24
N ALA A 341 21.59 -21.98 -8.02
CA ALA A 341 21.78 -21.92 -9.47
C ALA A 341 23.26 -21.85 -9.87
N ARG A 342 24.10 -21.15 -9.09
CA ARG A 342 25.55 -21.08 -9.34
C ARG A 342 26.21 -22.45 -9.18
N LEU A 343 25.85 -23.21 -8.14
CA LEU A 343 26.34 -24.58 -7.93
C LEU A 343 25.85 -25.51 -9.05
N VAL A 344 24.55 -25.49 -9.35
CA VAL A 344 23.92 -26.40 -10.31
C VAL A 344 24.54 -26.24 -11.70
N ARG A 345 24.91 -25.03 -12.11
CA ARG A 345 25.61 -24.78 -13.38
C ARG A 345 27.03 -25.35 -13.44
N VAL A 346 27.75 -25.39 -12.31
CA VAL A 346 29.03 -26.10 -12.23
C VAL A 346 28.79 -27.61 -12.35
N VAL A 347 27.82 -28.14 -11.60
CA VAL A 347 27.48 -29.58 -11.61
C VAL A 347 26.98 -30.03 -12.98
N SER A 348 26.31 -29.17 -13.76
CA SER A 348 25.90 -29.48 -15.13
C SER A 348 27.07 -29.62 -16.12
N GLY A 349 28.29 -29.28 -15.71
CA GLY A 349 29.50 -29.45 -16.51
C GLY A 349 29.56 -28.52 -17.73
N ASP A 350 29.16 -27.25 -17.58
CA ASP A 350 29.18 -26.29 -18.69
C ASP A 350 30.59 -25.76 -19.05
N GLY A 351 31.62 -26.21 -18.32
CA GLY A 351 33.02 -25.86 -18.55
C GLY A 351 33.41 -24.42 -18.18
N ARG A 352 32.48 -23.61 -17.66
CA ARG A 352 32.70 -22.19 -17.36
C ARG A 352 33.24 -21.98 -15.94
N TRP A 353 34.16 -21.03 -15.79
CA TRP A 353 34.63 -20.59 -14.49
C TRP A 353 33.53 -19.85 -13.72
N ARG A 354 33.31 -20.24 -12.46
CA ARG A 354 32.31 -19.65 -11.58
C ARG A 354 32.89 -19.42 -10.20
N ARG A 355 32.57 -18.26 -9.61
CA ARG A 355 32.99 -17.93 -8.24
C ARG A 355 32.02 -18.54 -7.24
N LEU A 356 32.53 -19.40 -6.36
CA LEU A 356 31.82 -20.01 -5.24
C LEU A 356 32.61 -19.82 -3.95
N ALA A 357 31.92 -19.84 -2.82
CA ALA A 357 32.57 -20.02 -1.54
C ALA A 357 32.91 -21.52 -1.37
N CYS A 358 34.05 -21.84 -0.79
CA CYS A 358 34.44 -23.23 -0.54
C CYS A 358 35.10 -23.41 0.83
N LEU A 359 34.78 -24.52 1.50
CA LEU A 359 35.53 -25.01 2.66
C LEU A 359 36.81 -25.67 2.19
N ARG A 360 37.92 -25.40 2.88
CA ARG A 360 39.18 -26.12 2.70
C ARG A 360 39.19 -27.34 3.61
N LEU A 361 39.59 -28.49 3.08
CA LEU A 361 39.67 -29.77 3.80
C LEU A 361 41.13 -30.12 4.18
N ASP A 362 41.98 -29.10 4.34
CA ASP A 362 43.40 -29.26 4.62
C ASP A 362 43.61 -29.40 6.14
N ALA A 363 43.64 -30.64 6.61
CA ALA A 363 44.00 -30.94 7.99
C ALA A 363 45.51 -30.69 8.23
N VAL A 364 45.84 -29.58 8.88
CA VAL A 364 46.94 -29.53 9.86
C VAL A 364 46.39 -28.87 11.11
N ALA A 365 46.33 -29.63 12.20
CA ALA A 365 46.08 -29.11 13.53
C ALA A 365 47.22 -28.12 13.87
N GLY A 366 46.94 -26.82 13.79
CA GLY A 366 47.95 -25.79 14.01
C GLY A 366 47.37 -24.39 14.00
N ALA A 367 47.13 -23.87 15.21
CA ALA A 367 47.07 -22.45 15.54
C ALA A 367 46.15 -21.55 14.69
N ALA A 368 44.84 -21.81 14.74
CA ALA A 368 43.90 -20.70 14.79
C ALA A 368 43.27 -20.78 16.18
N SER A 369 43.72 -19.92 17.09
CA SER A 369 43.08 -19.71 18.38
C SER A 369 41.57 -19.63 18.16
N ALA A 370 40.84 -20.59 18.73
CA ALA A 370 39.41 -20.43 18.90
C ALA A 370 39.19 -19.03 19.51
N PRO A 371 38.18 -18.25 19.09
CA PRO A 371 37.58 -17.38 20.09
C PRO A 371 37.23 -18.37 21.21
N GLN A 372 37.92 -18.26 22.36
CA GLN A 372 37.51 -18.96 23.56
C GLN A 372 36.00 -18.79 23.62
N ASP A 373 35.28 -19.91 23.73
CA ASP A 373 33.91 -19.88 24.19
C ASP A 373 33.94 -19.02 25.44
N ALA A 374 33.51 -17.76 25.29
CA ALA A 374 33.39 -16.86 26.40
C ALA A 374 32.38 -17.57 27.29
N ASP A 375 32.86 -18.04 28.44
CA ASP A 375 32.08 -18.67 29.48
C ASP A 375 30.70 -17.98 29.55
N PRO A 376 29.59 -18.65 29.19
CA PRO A 376 28.27 -18.04 29.21
C PRO A 376 27.85 -17.63 30.63
N GLY A 377 28.57 -18.09 31.65
CA GLY A 377 28.27 -17.87 33.07
C GLY A 377 28.98 -16.69 33.74
N GLY A 378 29.84 -15.95 33.02
CA GLY A 378 30.63 -14.87 33.63
C GLY A 378 29.86 -13.57 33.87
N GLY A 379 28.95 -13.52 34.87
CA GLY A 379 28.53 -12.30 35.59
C GLY A 379 27.99 -11.09 34.80
N LEU A 380 27.73 -11.20 33.50
CA LEU A 380 27.19 -10.09 32.71
C LEU A 380 25.73 -9.85 33.07
N SER A 381 25.37 -8.60 33.33
CA SER A 381 23.98 -8.21 33.54
C SER A 381 23.15 -8.47 32.28
N ALA A 382 21.86 -8.76 32.44
CA ALA A 382 20.94 -8.98 31.31
C ALA A 382 20.95 -7.83 30.28
N LEU A 383 21.15 -6.58 30.75
CA LEU A 383 21.29 -5.41 29.89
C LEU A 383 22.56 -5.48 29.03
N ALA A 384 23.70 -5.88 29.60
CA ALA A 384 24.95 -6.02 28.86
C ALA A 384 24.86 -7.11 27.78
N VAL A 385 24.12 -8.20 28.04
CA VAL A 385 23.83 -9.24 27.04
C VAL A 385 23.01 -8.68 25.88
N VAL A 386 21.97 -7.90 26.17
CA VAL A 386 21.14 -7.24 25.15
C VAL A 386 21.93 -6.20 24.35
N GLU A 387 22.79 -5.41 24.99
CA GLU A 387 23.64 -4.41 24.33
C GLU A 387 24.66 -5.07 23.39
N ARG A 388 25.30 -6.16 23.83
CA ARG A 388 26.22 -6.94 22.98
C ARG A 388 25.50 -7.54 21.77
N PHE A 389 24.28 -8.02 21.95
CA PHE A 389 23.44 -8.48 20.85
C PHE A 389 23.15 -7.34 19.88
N ARG A 390 22.66 -6.18 20.37
CA ARG A 390 22.37 -4.99 19.54
C ARG A 390 23.59 -4.47 18.77
N ALA A 391 24.78 -4.56 19.35
CA ALA A 391 26.01 -4.13 18.68
C ALA A 391 26.39 -5.00 17.47
N SER A 392 25.91 -6.24 17.41
CA SER A 392 26.30 -7.22 16.38
C SER A 392 25.15 -7.75 15.53
N ALA A 393 23.90 -7.45 15.90
CA ALA A 393 22.70 -7.91 15.24
C ALA A 393 22.11 -6.84 14.30
N SER A 394 21.54 -7.29 13.17
CA SER A 394 20.81 -6.44 12.24
C SER A 394 19.60 -5.76 12.90
N PRO A 395 19.16 -4.58 12.41
CA PRO A 395 17.99 -3.88 12.95
C PRO A 395 16.72 -4.75 12.95
N THR A 396 16.51 -5.54 11.89
CA THR A 396 15.38 -6.47 11.77
C THR A 396 15.45 -7.59 12.81
N ALA A 397 16.64 -8.14 13.09
CA ALA A 397 16.81 -9.14 14.15
C ALA A 397 16.59 -8.54 15.54
N GLN A 398 16.98 -7.28 15.77
CA GLN A 398 16.70 -6.57 17.02
C GLN A 398 15.20 -6.35 17.25
N GLN A 399 14.46 -5.96 16.20
CA GLN A 399 13.00 -5.83 16.25
C GLN A 399 12.33 -7.19 16.48
N LEU A 400 12.79 -8.24 15.78
CA LEU A 400 12.28 -9.60 15.98
C LEU A 400 12.50 -10.08 17.42
N ALA A 401 13.68 -9.86 17.99
CA ALA A 401 13.96 -10.22 19.39
C ALA A 401 13.01 -9.52 20.37
N ALA A 402 12.66 -8.25 20.12
CA ALA A 402 11.68 -7.52 20.93
C ALA A 402 10.27 -8.11 20.83
N HIS A 403 9.80 -8.51 19.64
CA HIS A 403 8.50 -9.17 19.47
C HIS A 403 8.48 -10.59 20.07
N LEU A 404 9.57 -11.34 19.94
CA LEU A 404 9.72 -12.67 20.53
C LEU A 404 9.70 -12.63 22.06
N ALA A 405 10.14 -11.54 22.69
CA ALA A 405 10.02 -11.34 24.12
C ALA A 405 8.56 -11.32 24.63
N ALA A 406 7.57 -11.10 23.74
CA ALA A 406 6.16 -11.04 24.08
C ALA A 406 5.42 -12.40 24.00
N VAL A 407 6.04 -13.44 23.44
CA VAL A 407 5.43 -14.75 23.17
C VAL A 407 6.24 -15.90 23.80
N PRO A 408 5.64 -17.10 23.95
CA PRO A 408 6.40 -18.31 24.20
C PRO A 408 7.28 -18.62 22.98
N LEU A 409 8.50 -19.10 23.24
CA LEU A 409 9.49 -19.33 22.20
C LEU A 409 9.48 -20.80 21.82
N THR A 410 8.50 -21.23 21.02
CA THR A 410 8.62 -22.49 20.27
C THR A 410 8.91 -22.15 18.82
N LEU A 411 9.61 -23.02 18.09
CA LEU A 411 9.97 -22.74 16.70
C LEU A 411 8.75 -22.39 15.81
N PRO A 412 7.60 -23.09 15.90
CA PRO A 412 6.41 -22.73 15.14
C PRO A 412 5.88 -21.33 15.50
N VAL A 413 5.90 -20.95 16.79
CA VAL A 413 5.45 -19.63 17.25
C VAL A 413 6.41 -18.53 16.83
N MET A 414 7.72 -18.76 16.93
CA MET A 414 8.73 -17.79 16.49
C MET A 414 8.62 -17.52 14.99
N THR A 415 8.32 -18.56 14.20
CA THR A 415 8.11 -18.44 12.75
C THR A 415 6.79 -17.70 12.43
N LEU A 416 5.72 -17.96 13.20
CA LEU A 416 4.46 -17.21 13.10
C LEU A 416 4.66 -15.72 13.40
N VAL A 417 5.35 -15.38 14.50
CA VAL A 417 5.64 -13.98 14.86
C VAL A 417 6.52 -13.31 13.83
N ARG A 418 7.54 -13.99 13.31
CA ARG A 418 8.37 -13.48 12.21
C ARG A 418 7.51 -13.08 11.01
N ARG A 419 6.63 -13.96 10.55
CA ARG A 419 5.77 -13.74 9.38
C ARG A 419 4.66 -12.71 9.63
N SER A 420 4.08 -12.68 10.82
CA SER A 420 2.96 -11.77 11.14
C SER A 420 3.42 -10.35 11.47
N MET A 421 4.57 -10.19 12.14
CA MET A 421 5.05 -8.88 12.61
C MET A 421 6.01 -8.22 11.62
N LEU A 422 6.80 -9.00 10.88
CA LEU A 422 7.87 -8.49 10.00
C LEU A 422 7.81 -9.18 8.63
N ARG A 423 6.92 -8.71 7.75
CA ARG A 423 6.63 -9.33 6.45
C ARG A 423 7.88 -9.56 5.57
N ASP A 424 8.81 -8.61 5.55
CA ASP A 424 10.05 -8.68 4.76
C ASP A 424 11.21 -9.42 5.44
N SER A 425 10.98 -10.02 6.62
CA SER A 425 12.04 -10.71 7.34
C SER A 425 12.29 -12.11 6.81
N GLU A 426 13.55 -12.43 6.49
CA GLU A 426 14.01 -13.77 6.14
C GLU A 426 14.13 -14.68 7.39
N HIS A 427 14.11 -16.01 7.20
CA HIS A 427 14.38 -16.99 8.28
C HIS A 427 15.79 -16.79 8.90
N GLY A 428 16.71 -16.19 8.15
CA GLY A 428 18.04 -15.79 8.62
C GLY A 428 18.06 -14.84 9.83
N HIS A 429 17.05 -13.98 9.97
CA HIS A 429 16.95 -13.08 11.13
C HIS A 429 16.62 -13.84 12.40
N LEU A 430 15.83 -14.92 12.32
CA LEU A 430 15.55 -15.79 13.46
C LEU A 430 16.84 -16.46 13.97
N ALA A 431 17.68 -16.91 13.03
CA ALA A 431 18.97 -17.48 13.35
C ALA A 431 19.94 -16.46 13.96
N GLU A 432 19.89 -15.21 13.52
CA GLU A 432 20.70 -14.14 14.10
C GLU A 432 20.33 -13.85 15.56
N VAL A 433 19.04 -13.89 15.90
CA VAL A 433 18.54 -13.81 17.28
C VAL A 433 19.02 -15.01 18.09
N ALA A 434 18.87 -16.23 17.55
CA ALA A 434 19.22 -17.45 18.27
C ALA A 434 20.72 -17.63 18.50
N LEU A 435 21.55 -17.27 17.52
CA LEU A 435 23.01 -17.26 17.62
C LEU A 435 23.55 -15.98 18.30
N GLY A 436 22.66 -15.07 18.71
CA GLY A 436 23.00 -13.81 19.36
C GLY A 436 23.36 -13.92 20.84
N GLY A 437 23.26 -15.12 21.43
CA GLY A 437 23.57 -15.36 22.83
C GLY A 437 22.47 -14.88 23.80
N LEU A 438 21.23 -14.77 23.33
CA LEU A 438 20.08 -14.34 24.15
C LEU A 438 19.38 -15.49 24.88
N PHE A 439 19.55 -16.73 24.40
CA PHE A 439 18.87 -17.92 24.92
C PHE A 439 19.82 -18.80 25.74
N GLU A 440 19.26 -19.62 26.62
CA GLU A 440 20.01 -20.67 27.30
C GLU A 440 20.59 -21.69 26.30
N PRO A 441 21.77 -22.29 26.61
CA PRO A 441 22.32 -23.38 25.81
C PRO A 441 21.33 -24.54 25.69
N TRP A 442 21.10 -24.99 24.46
CA TRP A 442 20.07 -25.95 24.15
C TRP A 442 20.36 -27.37 24.66
N ALA A 443 19.40 -28.02 25.31
CA ALA A 443 19.51 -29.41 25.76
C ALA A 443 19.32 -30.42 24.61
N ALA A 444 20.29 -31.33 24.42
CA ALA A 444 20.24 -32.34 23.37
C ALA A 444 19.06 -33.33 23.51
N GLY A 445 18.44 -33.74 22.39
CA GLY A 445 17.54 -34.90 22.33
C GLY A 445 16.02 -34.64 22.29
N ARG A 446 15.55 -33.40 22.11
CA ARG A 446 14.10 -33.09 21.98
C ARG A 446 13.65 -32.95 20.52
N ASP A 447 12.38 -33.25 20.25
CA ASP A 447 11.73 -32.97 18.96
C ASP A 447 11.70 -31.45 18.69
N ALA A 448 12.06 -31.04 17.47
CA ALA A 448 12.05 -29.65 17.03
C ALA A 448 10.66 -28.98 17.17
N ALA A 449 9.59 -29.76 17.10
CA ALA A 449 8.22 -29.27 17.26
C ALA A 449 7.82 -28.97 18.72
N GLU A 450 8.50 -29.59 19.68
CA GLU A 450 8.14 -29.59 21.10
C GLU A 450 9.21 -28.91 21.98
N ALA A 451 10.30 -28.48 21.38
CA ALA A 451 11.37 -27.83 22.10
C ALA A 451 11.06 -26.34 22.33
N GLU A 452 11.03 -25.97 23.61
CA GLU A 452 10.86 -24.61 24.09
C GLU A 452 12.23 -23.97 24.29
N PHE A 453 12.39 -22.75 23.76
CA PHE A 453 13.56 -21.92 23.98
C PHE A 453 13.31 -21.02 25.20
N GLU A 454 14.33 -20.81 26.02
CA GLU A 454 14.26 -19.89 27.16
C GLU A 454 15.30 -18.78 27.00
N PHE A 455 14.89 -17.54 27.28
CA PHE A 455 15.83 -16.42 27.35
C PHE A 455 16.71 -16.58 28.59
N LEU A 456 17.97 -16.13 28.50
CA LEU A 456 18.81 -16.00 29.68
C LEU A 456 18.12 -15.13 30.75
N PRO A 457 18.34 -15.39 32.05
CA PRO A 457 17.66 -14.67 33.14
C PRO A 457 17.72 -13.14 32.97
N GLY A 458 16.56 -12.47 33.02
CA GLY A 458 16.44 -11.01 32.94
C GLY A 458 16.48 -10.41 31.53
N VAL A 459 16.84 -11.19 30.48
CA VAL A 459 16.96 -10.69 29.10
C VAL A 459 15.59 -10.35 28.51
N ARG A 460 14.56 -11.15 28.82
CA ARG A 460 13.18 -10.91 28.36
C ARG A 460 12.66 -9.57 28.88
N GLU A 461 12.90 -9.26 30.14
CA GLU A 461 12.53 -8.01 30.80
C GLU A 461 13.31 -6.83 30.23
N ALA A 462 14.61 -7.00 29.99
CA ALA A 462 15.45 -5.97 29.38
C ALA A 462 15.02 -5.63 27.95
N LEU A 463 14.65 -6.63 27.15
CA LEU A 463 14.12 -6.43 25.80
C LEU A 463 12.77 -5.70 25.82
N LEU A 464 11.86 -6.08 26.72
CA LEU A 464 10.54 -5.42 26.87
C LEU A 464 10.63 -4.01 27.49
N GLY A 465 11.58 -3.77 28.40
CA GLY A 465 11.73 -2.51 29.14
C GLY A 465 12.58 -1.44 28.44
N SER A 466 13.29 -1.79 27.36
CA SER A 466 14.08 -0.85 26.55
C SER A 466 13.26 -0.07 25.50
N GLN A 467 11.97 -0.36 25.40
CA GLN A 467 10.97 0.38 24.64
C GLN A 467 10.18 1.25 25.64
N LEU A 468 9.88 2.51 25.30
CA LEU A 468 9.29 3.55 26.16
C LEU A 468 8.34 3.03 27.27
N ARG A 469 8.53 3.53 28.51
CA ARG A 469 7.98 3.07 29.82
C ARG A 469 6.44 3.05 29.99
N GLY A 470 5.66 2.64 28.99
CA GLY A 470 4.18 2.55 29.07
C GLY A 470 3.54 1.21 28.71
N ASP A 471 4.14 0.36 27.85
CA ASP A 471 3.28 -0.48 26.99
C ASP A 471 3.70 -1.97 26.84
N VAL A 472 4.28 -2.62 27.86
CA VAL A 472 4.58 -4.08 27.78
C VAL A 472 3.30 -4.91 27.54
N ALA A 473 2.18 -4.52 28.14
CA ALA A 473 0.88 -5.14 27.90
C ALA A 473 0.38 -4.89 26.47
N ALA A 474 0.55 -3.66 25.95
CA ALA A 474 0.15 -3.32 24.59
C ALA A 474 0.99 -4.05 23.53
N VAL A 475 2.30 -4.20 23.74
CA VAL A 475 3.16 -5.00 22.84
C VAL A 475 2.73 -6.47 22.85
N ARG A 476 2.40 -7.03 24.02
CA ARG A 476 1.88 -8.41 24.13
C ARG A 476 0.55 -8.60 23.39
N GLU A 477 -0.39 -7.68 23.57
CA GLU A 477 -1.68 -7.75 22.87
C GLU A 477 -1.55 -7.52 21.37
N LEU A 478 -0.69 -6.58 20.94
CA LEU A 478 -0.40 -6.34 19.53
C LEU A 478 0.13 -7.60 18.85
N VAL A 479 1.16 -8.26 19.41
CA VAL A 479 1.73 -9.47 18.83
C VAL A 479 0.70 -10.60 18.79
N ARG A 480 -0.05 -10.82 19.87
CA ARG A 480 -1.08 -11.87 19.95
C ARG A 480 -2.22 -11.66 18.95
N GLY A 481 -2.68 -10.43 18.80
CA GLY A 481 -3.74 -10.06 17.87
C GLY A 481 -3.31 -10.23 16.41
N ARG A 482 -2.10 -9.78 16.07
CA ARG A 482 -1.54 -9.95 14.71
C ARG A 482 -1.28 -11.40 14.34
N VAL A 483 -0.78 -12.22 15.27
CA VAL A 483 -0.62 -13.66 15.04
C VAL A 483 -1.99 -14.33 14.82
N TRP A 484 -3.00 -13.98 15.62
CA TRP A 484 -4.37 -14.49 15.43
C TRP A 484 -4.96 -14.11 14.06
N GLU A 485 -4.80 -12.86 13.64
CA GLU A 485 -5.26 -12.34 12.34
C GLU A 485 -4.59 -13.07 11.17
N TYR A 486 -3.26 -13.21 11.22
CA TYR A 486 -2.48 -13.95 10.22
C TYR A 486 -2.96 -15.41 10.10
N MET A 487 -3.12 -16.11 11.22
CA MET A 487 -3.60 -17.49 11.22
C MET A 487 -5.04 -17.61 10.71
N SER A 488 -5.89 -16.60 10.95
CA SER A 488 -7.28 -16.61 10.48
C SER A 488 -7.38 -16.44 8.97
N ARG A 489 -6.51 -15.62 8.36
CA ARG A 489 -6.45 -15.39 6.92
C ARG A 489 -5.79 -16.55 6.17
N ASN A 490 -4.75 -17.14 6.73
CA ASN A 490 -3.91 -18.13 6.04
C ASN A 490 -4.33 -19.58 6.33
N ARG A 491 -5.64 -19.87 6.27
CA ARG A 491 -6.15 -21.23 6.50
C ARG A 491 -5.79 -22.14 5.31
N GLY A 492 -4.91 -23.11 5.57
CA GLY A 492 -4.65 -24.24 4.70
C GLY A 492 -3.38 -24.15 3.85
N THR A 493 -2.79 -25.33 3.59
CA THR A 493 -1.61 -25.65 2.74
C THR A 493 -0.22 -25.80 3.39
N GLY A 494 -0.14 -26.11 4.69
CA GLY A 494 1.14 -26.44 5.37
C GLY A 494 1.03 -27.60 6.38
N PRO A 495 2.15 -28.18 6.86
CA PRO A 495 2.13 -29.16 7.94
C PRO A 495 1.61 -28.52 9.24
N ASP A 496 0.77 -29.24 9.99
CA ASP A 496 0.18 -28.71 11.21
C ASP A 496 1.11 -28.88 12.43
N PHE A 497 1.01 -27.97 13.40
CA PHE A 497 1.54 -28.14 14.76
C PHE A 497 0.39 -28.16 15.78
N SER A 498 0.65 -28.74 16.96
CA SER A 498 -0.34 -28.84 18.03
C SER A 498 -0.30 -27.61 18.93
N ALA A 499 -1.48 -27.09 19.26
CA ALA A 499 -1.69 -26.04 20.24
C ALA A 499 -2.83 -26.41 21.19
N THR A 500 -3.00 -25.62 22.24
CA THR A 500 -4.09 -25.76 23.21
C THR A 500 -4.95 -24.50 23.18
N ARG A 501 -6.24 -24.67 22.89
CA ARG A 501 -7.24 -23.62 22.88
C ARG A 501 -7.97 -23.56 24.21
N VAL A 502 -7.91 -22.41 24.88
CA VAL A 502 -8.61 -22.13 26.14
C VAL A 502 -9.69 -21.08 25.89
N THR A 503 -10.94 -21.43 26.19
CA THR A 503 -12.09 -20.51 26.26
C THR A 503 -12.38 -20.19 27.73
N THR A 504 -13.32 -19.28 28.03
CA THR A 504 -13.61 -18.79 29.40
C THR A 504 -14.11 -19.84 30.42
N GLY A 505 -14.13 -21.14 30.08
CA GLY A 505 -14.53 -22.23 30.97
C GLY A 505 -13.38 -23.20 31.31
N ARG A 506 -13.46 -23.88 32.46
CA ARG A 506 -12.53 -24.94 32.92
C ARG A 506 -12.59 -26.23 32.07
N GLU A 507 -13.01 -26.14 30.82
CA GLU A 507 -13.30 -27.29 29.96
C GLU A 507 -12.12 -27.61 29.03
N GLY A 508 -11.73 -28.89 28.97
CA GLY A 508 -10.66 -29.35 28.11
C GLY A 508 -9.80 -30.46 28.71
N ARG A 509 -9.19 -31.26 27.84
CA ARG A 509 -8.36 -32.43 28.22
C ARG A 509 -6.89 -32.08 28.44
N ARG A 510 -6.40 -30.93 27.96
CA ARG A 510 -5.00 -30.49 28.13
C ARG A 510 -4.88 -29.45 29.24
N ARG A 511 -3.90 -29.64 30.13
CA ARG A 511 -3.55 -28.71 31.22
C ARG A 511 -2.60 -27.63 30.67
N VAL A 512 -2.81 -26.39 31.10
CA VAL A 512 -1.98 -25.23 30.79
C VAL A 512 -1.62 -24.55 32.10
N ALA A 513 -0.32 -24.38 32.35
CA ALA A 513 0.19 -23.69 33.54
C ALA A 513 -0.38 -22.27 33.64
N GLN A 514 -0.63 -21.79 34.87
CA GLN A 514 -1.23 -20.48 35.09
C GLN A 514 -0.35 -19.33 34.56
N GLU A 515 0.98 -19.53 34.62
CA GLU A 515 2.01 -18.58 34.18
C GLU A 515 2.34 -18.68 32.67
N ALA A 516 1.78 -19.66 31.96
CA ALA A 516 2.03 -19.82 30.53
C ALA A 516 1.53 -18.59 29.75
N LEU A 517 2.35 -18.14 28.79
CA LEU A 517 1.99 -17.05 27.89
C LEU A 517 1.22 -17.57 26.67
N PRO A 518 0.05 -17.01 26.32
CA PRO A 518 -0.59 -17.32 25.05
C PRO A 518 0.19 -16.69 23.91
N PHE A 519 0.33 -17.41 22.80
CA PHE A 519 0.99 -16.91 21.59
C PHE A 519 0.02 -16.19 20.65
N ALA A 520 -1.28 -16.50 20.74
CA ALA A 520 -2.34 -15.83 19.99
C ALA A 520 -3.57 -15.69 20.88
N ALA A 521 -4.29 -14.59 20.72
CA ALA A 521 -5.51 -14.34 21.47
C ALA A 521 -6.53 -13.62 20.58
N ARG A 522 -7.77 -14.07 20.67
CA ARG A 522 -8.93 -13.33 20.22
C ARG A 522 -9.53 -12.60 21.42
N PRO A 523 -9.62 -11.27 21.41
CA PRO A 523 -10.35 -10.55 22.45
C PRO A 523 -11.82 -11.02 22.49
N ALA A 524 -12.48 -10.88 23.63
CA ALA A 524 -13.93 -11.12 23.71
C ALA A 524 -14.64 -10.25 22.67
N GLN A 525 -15.57 -10.81 21.91
CA GLN A 525 -16.41 -10.00 21.05
C GLN A 525 -17.38 -9.24 21.94
N ASP A 526 -17.11 -7.95 22.13
CA ASP A 526 -18.10 -6.95 22.51
C ASP A 526 -19.31 -7.13 21.56
N PRO A 527 -20.58 -7.20 22.03
CA PRO A 527 -21.75 -7.23 21.17
C PRO A 527 -21.77 -5.95 20.32
N GLY A 528 -21.11 -6.02 19.16
CA GLY A 528 -20.98 -4.90 18.24
C GLY A 528 -22.23 -4.72 17.41
N LEU A 529 -22.19 -3.75 16.51
CA LEU A 529 -23.26 -3.45 15.57
C LEU A 529 -23.03 -4.07 14.19
N ALA A 530 -22.11 -5.04 14.07
CA ALA A 530 -21.68 -5.66 12.81
C ALA A 530 -22.84 -6.22 11.97
N ASP A 531 -23.85 -6.79 12.61
CA ASP A 531 -25.04 -7.34 11.93
C ASP A 531 -25.94 -6.25 11.33
N ARG A 532 -25.75 -4.99 11.76
CA ARG A 532 -26.41 -3.79 11.20
C ARG A 532 -25.52 -3.00 10.25
N VAL A 533 -24.29 -3.43 9.98
CA VAL A 533 -23.40 -2.77 9.02
C VAL A 533 -23.65 -3.31 7.62
N VAL A 534 -23.79 -2.42 6.64
CA VAL A 534 -23.99 -2.74 5.22
C VAL A 534 -22.93 -2.03 4.38
N ARG A 535 -22.65 -2.53 3.17
CA ARG A 535 -21.73 -1.84 2.23
C ARG A 535 -22.51 -0.82 1.41
N VAL A 536 -21.88 0.33 1.17
CA VAL A 536 -22.49 1.46 0.43
C VAL A 536 -21.61 1.79 -0.77
N ARG A 537 -22.24 1.95 -1.93
CA ARG A 537 -21.62 2.36 -3.19
C ARG A 537 -22.36 3.55 -3.78
N HIS A 538 -21.64 4.63 -4.03
CA HIS A 538 -22.15 5.83 -4.69
C HIS A 538 -21.96 5.70 -6.20
N ASP A 539 -22.90 6.19 -7.02
CA ASP A 539 -22.91 6.04 -8.49
C ASP A 539 -21.63 6.52 -9.22
N ALA A 540 -20.76 7.30 -8.56
CA ALA A 540 -19.52 7.81 -9.13
C ALA A 540 -18.28 6.91 -8.92
N LEU A 541 -18.41 5.75 -8.24
CA LEU A 541 -17.26 4.89 -7.90
C LEU A 541 -17.52 3.40 -8.29
N PRO A 542 -16.55 2.75 -8.97
CA PRO A 542 -16.72 1.40 -9.53
C PRO A 542 -16.69 0.26 -8.49
N GLU A 543 -16.26 0.51 -7.25
CA GLU A 543 -16.28 -0.46 -6.15
C GLU A 543 -16.93 0.18 -4.91
N PRO A 544 -17.68 -0.57 -4.07
CA PRO A 544 -18.16 -0.03 -2.80
C PRO A 544 -16.93 0.40 -1.99
N GLN A 545 -16.82 1.63 -1.56
CA GLN A 545 -15.65 2.09 -0.77
C GLN A 545 -15.97 2.29 0.71
N GLU A 546 -17.25 2.28 1.07
CA GLU A 546 -17.73 2.72 2.38
C GLU A 546 -18.69 1.71 2.99
N VAL A 547 -18.92 1.88 4.29
CA VAL A 547 -19.92 1.15 5.06
C VAL A 547 -20.99 2.11 5.58
N GLY A 548 -22.15 1.57 5.92
CA GLY A 548 -23.23 2.31 6.58
C GLY A 548 -23.85 1.47 7.69
N ILE A 549 -24.50 2.12 8.64
CA ILE A 549 -25.26 1.48 9.72
C ILE A 549 -26.76 1.56 9.47
N LEU A 550 -27.44 0.42 9.60
CA LEU A 550 -28.90 0.32 9.58
C LEU A 550 -29.49 0.89 10.87
N LEU A 551 -30.28 1.95 10.73
CA LEU A 551 -31.10 2.51 11.81
C LEU A 551 -32.46 1.83 11.88
N THR A 552 -33.00 1.45 10.71
CA THR A 552 -34.20 0.64 10.52
C THR A 552 -33.96 -0.34 9.37
N PRO A 553 -34.86 -1.30 9.06
CA PRO A 553 -34.71 -2.19 7.91
C PRO A 553 -34.56 -1.46 6.55
N ARG A 554 -34.96 -0.18 6.47
CA ARG A 554 -34.93 0.61 5.22
C ARG A 554 -34.09 1.88 5.31
N LEU A 555 -33.61 2.27 6.50
CA LEU A 555 -32.83 3.49 6.70
C LEU A 555 -31.38 3.17 7.03
N VAL A 556 -30.46 3.72 6.25
CA VAL A 556 -29.01 3.55 6.40
C VAL A 556 -28.36 4.91 6.63
N LEU A 557 -27.59 5.03 7.71
CA LEU A 557 -26.73 6.17 7.96
C LEU A 557 -25.32 5.85 7.45
N THR A 558 -24.77 6.74 6.63
CA THR A 558 -23.44 6.56 6.01
C THR A 558 -22.78 7.91 5.74
N VAL A 559 -21.66 7.90 5.04
CA VAL A 559 -20.90 9.09 4.67
C VAL A 559 -20.80 9.22 3.15
N GLY A 560 -20.22 10.30 2.65
CA GLY A 560 -19.98 10.46 1.21
C GLY A 560 -19.07 11.64 0.88
N ASP A 561 -18.19 11.46 -0.11
CA ASP A 561 -17.32 12.50 -0.66
C ASP A 561 -17.88 12.98 -2.01
N GLY A 562 -18.51 14.15 -2.05
CA GLY A 562 -18.90 14.80 -3.32
C GLY A 562 -20.21 15.59 -3.30
N PRO A 563 -20.46 16.41 -4.33
CA PRO A 563 -21.74 17.08 -4.52
C PRO A 563 -22.79 16.07 -5.04
N PHE A 564 -23.80 15.75 -4.23
CA PHE A 564 -24.93 14.93 -4.67
C PHE A 564 -25.88 15.74 -5.55
N ALA A 565 -26.14 15.25 -6.77
CA ALA A 565 -27.19 15.78 -7.62
C ALA A 565 -28.58 15.43 -7.04
N PRO A 566 -29.60 16.30 -7.17
CA PRO A 566 -30.96 15.95 -6.84
C PRO A 566 -31.39 14.69 -7.60
N GLY A 567 -31.73 13.62 -6.88
CA GLY A 567 -32.11 12.32 -7.47
C GLY A 567 -31.01 11.26 -7.54
N ALA A 568 -29.83 11.51 -6.96
CA ALA A 568 -28.76 10.51 -6.86
C ALA A 568 -29.25 9.19 -6.24
N VAL A 569 -28.88 8.07 -6.84
CA VAL A 569 -29.14 6.73 -6.30
C VAL A 569 -27.86 6.26 -5.61
N VAL A 570 -28.01 5.75 -4.39
CA VAL A 570 -26.91 5.14 -3.64
C VAL A 570 -27.25 3.68 -3.45
N TRP A 571 -26.35 2.79 -3.87
CA TRP A 571 -26.57 1.35 -3.81
C TRP A 571 -26.09 0.81 -2.48
N VAL A 572 -26.98 0.11 -1.77
CA VAL A 572 -26.66 -0.54 -0.51
C VAL A 572 -26.65 -2.05 -0.71
N ARG A 573 -25.58 -2.69 -0.24
CA ARG A 573 -25.37 -4.14 -0.35
C ARG A 573 -25.39 -4.79 1.04
N PRO A 574 -26.55 -5.28 1.53
CA PRO A 574 -26.69 -6.00 2.81
C PRO A 574 -26.16 -7.45 2.77
N GLY A 575 -25.68 -7.93 1.62
CA GLY A 575 -25.15 -9.28 1.39
C GLY A 575 -24.58 -9.39 -0.03
N ASP A 576 -25.14 -10.28 -0.85
CA ASP A 576 -24.80 -10.41 -2.29
C ASP A 576 -25.70 -9.58 -3.22
N ARG A 577 -26.78 -8.99 -2.69
CA ARG A 577 -27.76 -8.21 -3.45
C ARG A 577 -27.52 -6.71 -3.27
N GLU A 578 -27.49 -5.95 -4.35
CA GLU A 578 -27.49 -4.48 -4.30
C GLU A 578 -28.92 -3.95 -4.41
N ILE A 579 -29.27 -2.99 -3.55
CA ILE A 579 -30.59 -2.40 -3.47
C ILE A 579 -30.42 -0.87 -3.62
N PRO A 580 -31.17 -0.22 -4.53
CA PRO A 580 -31.08 1.21 -4.71
C PRO A 580 -31.73 1.93 -3.53
N CYS A 581 -31.02 2.89 -2.96
CA CYS A 581 -31.49 3.77 -1.90
C CYS A 581 -31.42 5.23 -2.36
N ARG A 582 -32.36 6.04 -1.88
CA ARG A 582 -32.40 7.48 -2.17
C ARG A 582 -31.93 8.26 -0.94
N PRO A 583 -31.07 9.28 -1.08
CA PRO A 583 -30.76 10.19 0.00
C PRO A 583 -32.01 10.95 0.43
N VAL A 584 -32.39 10.84 1.71
CA VAL A 584 -33.52 11.55 2.31
C VAL A 584 -33.06 12.72 3.19
N TRP A 585 -31.80 12.70 3.63
CA TRP A 585 -31.14 13.77 4.38
C TRP A 585 -29.62 13.70 4.18
N TRP A 586 -28.95 14.85 4.24
CA TRP A 586 -27.49 14.94 4.34
C TRP A 586 -27.08 16.25 5.03
N ASP A 587 -25.89 16.28 5.61
CA ASP A 587 -25.31 17.51 6.14
C ASP A 587 -24.45 18.27 5.12
N GLU A 588 -24.12 19.53 5.44
CA GLU A 588 -23.27 20.37 4.58
C GLU A 588 -21.76 20.18 4.84
N ALA A 589 -21.37 19.39 5.85
CA ALA A 589 -19.98 19.17 6.23
C ALA A 589 -19.27 18.28 5.20
N VAL A 590 -17.94 18.36 5.07
CA VAL A 590 -17.17 17.43 4.23
C VAL A 590 -16.16 16.70 5.11
N PRO A 591 -16.14 15.36 5.16
CA PRO A 591 -17.06 14.42 4.49
C PRO A 591 -18.51 14.51 5.00
N ARG A 592 -19.49 14.31 4.11
CA ARG A 592 -20.93 14.51 4.41
C ARG A 592 -21.51 13.31 5.14
N MET A 593 -22.29 13.53 6.20
CA MET A 593 -23.17 12.51 6.75
C MET A 593 -24.45 12.43 5.91
N MET A 594 -24.94 11.21 5.67
CA MET A 594 -26.12 10.98 4.84
C MET A 594 -27.05 9.95 5.45
N LEU A 595 -28.35 10.18 5.28
CA LEU A 595 -29.38 9.19 5.55
C LEU A 595 -30.00 8.73 4.22
N LEU A 596 -29.90 7.44 3.97
CA LEU A 596 -30.40 6.78 2.77
C LEU A 596 -31.66 5.98 3.10
N ARG A 597 -32.64 6.00 2.20
CA ARG A 597 -33.86 5.22 2.31
C ARG A 597 -33.98 4.24 1.15
N ALA A 598 -34.18 2.96 1.47
CA ALA A 598 -34.55 1.91 0.54
C ALA A 598 -36.07 1.86 0.33
N GLU A 599 -36.50 1.48 -0.87
CA GLU A 599 -37.92 1.21 -1.16
C GLU A 599 -38.38 -0.14 -0.55
N GLU A 600 -37.46 -1.10 -0.42
CA GLU A 600 -37.66 -2.42 0.19
C GLU A 600 -36.79 -2.64 1.43
N ASP A 601 -37.11 -3.66 2.24
CA ASP A 601 -36.31 -4.01 3.43
C ASP A 601 -34.95 -4.59 3.01
N LEU A 602 -33.87 -3.98 3.52
CA LEU A 602 -32.49 -4.36 3.24
C LEU A 602 -32.08 -5.64 3.97
N VAL A 603 -32.64 -5.86 5.16
CA VAL A 603 -32.37 -7.02 6.02
C VAL A 603 -33.68 -7.53 6.63
N ASP A 604 -33.65 -8.71 7.25
CA ASP A 604 -34.77 -9.23 8.03
C ASP A 604 -35.22 -8.18 9.07
N PRO A 605 -36.51 -7.74 9.05
CA PRO A 605 -37.02 -6.78 10.02
C PRO A 605 -36.76 -7.15 11.48
N ALA A 606 -36.63 -8.45 11.81
CA ALA A 606 -36.30 -8.92 13.15
C ALA A 606 -34.94 -8.38 13.67
N LEU A 607 -33.96 -8.13 12.78
CA LEU A 607 -32.65 -7.56 13.15
C LEU A 607 -32.75 -6.11 13.65
N CYS A 608 -33.78 -5.39 13.21
CA CYS A 608 -34.07 -4.01 13.59
C CYS A 608 -35.33 -3.87 14.45
N ALA A 609 -35.81 -4.96 15.05
CA ALA A 609 -37.03 -4.95 15.86
C ALA A 609 -36.93 -4.02 17.08
N GLU A 610 -35.75 -3.95 17.70
CA GLU A 610 -35.45 -2.97 18.74
C GLU A 610 -34.73 -1.74 18.15
N PRO A 611 -35.16 -0.51 18.50
CA PRO A 611 -34.51 0.70 18.03
C PRO A 611 -33.07 0.78 18.55
N LEU A 612 -32.18 1.32 17.71
CA LEU A 612 -30.76 1.42 18.03
C LEU A 612 -30.55 2.37 19.25
N PRO A 613 -29.90 1.92 20.34
CA PRO A 613 -29.64 2.78 21.49
C PRO A 613 -28.53 3.80 21.18
N TRP A 614 -28.78 5.07 21.50
CA TRP A 614 -27.84 6.19 21.30
C TRP A 614 -27.13 6.54 22.62
N MET A 615 -25.83 6.80 22.56
CA MET A 615 -25.05 7.15 23.76
C MET A 615 -25.38 8.57 24.25
N PRO A 616 -25.67 8.78 25.56
CA PRO A 616 -25.94 10.09 26.12
C PRO A 616 -24.68 10.98 26.21
N ALA A 617 -24.89 12.30 26.24
CA ALA A 617 -23.84 13.34 26.17
C ALA A 617 -22.82 13.31 27.32
N ASP A 618 -23.21 12.77 28.48
CA ASP A 618 -22.45 12.76 29.73
C ASP A 618 -21.47 11.58 29.86
N ARG A 619 -21.51 10.61 28.93
CA ARG A 619 -20.71 9.39 28.98
C ARG A 619 -19.51 9.47 28.02
N GLU A 620 -18.30 9.60 28.56
CA GLU A 620 -17.07 9.45 27.79
C GLU A 620 -16.59 7.99 27.82
N PRO A 621 -16.46 7.35 26.64
CA PRO A 621 -16.06 5.95 26.61
C PRO A 621 -14.54 5.81 26.73
N ALA A 622 -14.08 5.03 27.72
CA ALA A 622 -12.66 4.70 27.87
C ALA A 622 -12.12 3.84 26.70
N ARG A 623 -13.00 3.08 26.04
CA ARG A 623 -12.68 2.22 24.90
C ARG A 623 -13.91 2.09 24.01
N VAL A 624 -13.72 2.22 22.70
CA VAL A 624 -14.78 2.11 21.69
C VAL A 624 -14.46 1.00 20.70
N ARG A 625 -15.51 0.36 20.16
CA ARG A 625 -15.45 -0.58 19.04
C ARG A 625 -15.92 0.11 17.77
N ILE A 626 -15.29 -0.19 16.64
CA ILE A 626 -15.68 0.27 15.32
C ILE A 626 -16.02 -0.96 14.51
N ASP A 627 -17.25 -1.09 14.04
CA ASP A 627 -17.64 -2.18 13.14
C ASP A 627 -17.60 -1.71 11.68
N GLY A 628 -17.18 -2.62 10.80
CA GLY A 628 -17.01 -2.38 9.38
C GLY A 628 -17.23 -3.66 8.57
N ARG A 629 -17.02 -3.60 7.26
CA ARG A 629 -17.09 -4.77 6.36
C ARG A 629 -15.99 -4.71 5.32
N THR A 630 -15.39 -5.86 5.00
CA THR A 630 -14.45 -6.00 3.87
C THR A 630 -15.15 -5.80 2.52
N ASP A 631 -14.38 -5.70 1.45
CA ASP A 631 -14.91 -5.62 0.07
C ASP A 631 -15.71 -6.88 -0.32
N GLN A 632 -15.38 -8.03 0.28
CA GLN A 632 -16.12 -9.28 0.14
C GLN A 632 -17.37 -9.34 1.04
N GLY A 633 -17.63 -8.31 1.86
CA GLY A 633 -18.77 -8.25 2.75
C GLY A 633 -18.55 -8.93 4.10
N ASP A 634 -17.35 -9.40 4.42
CA ASP A 634 -17.07 -10.03 5.73
C ASP A 634 -17.03 -8.98 6.84
N PRO A 635 -17.62 -9.24 8.02
CA PRO A 635 -17.57 -8.31 9.14
C PRO A 635 -16.13 -8.14 9.65
N VAL A 636 -15.70 -6.89 9.81
CA VAL A 636 -14.43 -6.51 10.45
C VAL A 636 -14.69 -5.57 11.60
N ALA A 637 -13.83 -5.60 12.61
CA ALA A 637 -13.94 -4.68 13.73
C ALA A 637 -12.59 -4.23 14.26
N LEU A 638 -12.55 -3.00 14.73
CA LEU A 638 -11.41 -2.39 15.42
C LEU A 638 -11.83 -1.98 16.82
N THR A 639 -10.86 -1.89 17.72
CA THR A 639 -11.10 -1.37 19.07
C THR A 639 -10.01 -0.36 19.39
N ALA A 640 -10.40 0.85 19.79
CA ALA A 640 -9.49 1.95 20.05
C ALA A 640 -9.95 2.75 21.27
N ALA A 641 -9.03 3.51 21.88
CA ALA A 641 -9.35 4.46 22.93
C ALA A 641 -9.50 5.86 22.28
N PRO A 642 -10.63 6.56 22.47
CA PRO A 642 -10.79 7.90 21.95
C PRO A 642 -9.93 8.90 22.72
N THR A 643 -9.34 9.84 22.00
CA THR A 643 -8.70 11.04 22.52
C THR A 643 -9.58 12.26 22.20
N PRO A 644 -9.68 13.24 23.11
CA PRO A 644 -10.39 14.49 22.83
C PRO A 644 -9.81 15.18 21.59
N HIS A 645 -10.66 15.52 20.61
CA HIS A 645 -10.29 16.26 19.40
C HIS A 645 -10.66 17.74 19.56
N ASP A 646 -9.95 18.62 18.86
CA ASP A 646 -10.16 20.07 18.94
C ASP A 646 -11.51 20.45 18.27
N GLY A 647 -12.57 20.50 19.08
CA GLY A 647 -13.95 20.79 18.67
C GLY A 647 -14.98 19.88 19.36
N ALA A 648 -15.98 20.46 20.02
CA ALA A 648 -16.94 19.75 20.89
C ALA A 648 -17.80 18.65 20.22
N ARG A 649 -17.74 18.50 18.88
CA ARG A 649 -18.62 17.62 18.10
C ARG A 649 -17.99 16.28 17.68
N ASN A 650 -16.67 16.18 17.64
CA ASN A 650 -15.95 15.03 17.08
C ASN A 650 -15.11 14.32 18.13
N GLY A 651 -14.95 13.00 17.99
CA GLY A 651 -13.95 12.22 18.70
C GLY A 651 -12.82 11.79 17.76
N GLU A 652 -11.58 11.83 18.24
CA GLU A 652 -10.41 11.34 17.50
C GLU A 652 -9.93 10.01 18.09
N LEU A 653 -9.45 9.11 17.25
CA LEU A 653 -8.89 7.82 17.63
C LEU A 653 -7.45 7.79 17.15
N VAL A 654 -6.49 8.06 18.05
CA VAL A 654 -5.05 8.11 17.76
C VAL A 654 -4.38 6.79 18.17
N ARG A 655 -3.54 6.23 17.28
CA ARG A 655 -2.85 4.91 17.37
C ARG A 655 -3.63 3.70 16.87
N LEU A 656 -4.00 3.71 15.59
CA LEU A 656 -4.39 2.48 14.89
C LEU A 656 -3.15 1.88 14.21
N SER A 657 -2.47 0.95 14.90
CA SER A 657 -1.34 0.20 14.35
C SER A 657 -1.85 -0.95 13.47
N ALA A 658 -2.06 -0.72 12.16
CA ALA A 658 -2.04 -1.77 11.12
C ALA A 658 -2.10 -1.24 9.67
N ASP A 659 -1.38 -1.91 8.75
CA ASP A 659 -1.44 -1.88 7.27
C ASP A 659 -2.36 -0.85 6.60
N PRO A 660 -1.82 0.07 5.77
CA PRO A 660 -2.60 1.10 5.05
C PRO A 660 -3.70 0.58 4.12
N GLU A 661 -3.69 -0.69 3.72
CA GLU A 661 -4.56 -1.23 2.66
C GLU A 661 -6.00 -1.59 3.10
N SER A 662 -6.38 -1.49 4.39
CA SER A 662 -7.69 -1.96 4.87
C SER A 662 -8.57 -0.92 5.60
N TRP A 663 -8.33 0.37 5.40
CA TRP A 663 -8.91 1.44 6.22
C TRP A 663 -10.28 1.93 5.71
N THR A 664 -10.57 1.75 4.42
CA THR A 664 -11.87 2.02 3.78
C THR A 664 -13.01 1.21 4.39
N HIS A 665 -12.71 0.01 4.90
CA HIS A 665 -13.69 -0.90 5.53
C HIS A 665 -14.43 -0.31 6.74
N PHE A 666 -13.96 0.79 7.32
CA PHE A 666 -14.51 1.41 8.53
C PHE A 666 -15.12 2.79 8.28
N ARG A 667 -14.96 3.39 7.09
CA ARG A 667 -15.48 4.73 6.78
C ARG A 667 -17.01 4.66 6.60
N GLY A 668 -17.74 5.45 7.38
CA GLY A 668 -19.20 5.36 7.55
C GLY A 668 -19.65 4.30 8.57
N GLY A 669 -18.71 3.63 9.23
CA GLY A 669 -18.98 2.55 10.18
C GLY A 669 -19.36 3.08 11.57
N PRO A 670 -20.18 2.34 12.32
CA PRO A 670 -20.59 2.74 13.66
C PRO A 670 -19.45 2.60 14.66
N VAL A 671 -19.35 3.58 15.54
CA VAL A 671 -18.54 3.54 16.75
C VAL A 671 -19.47 3.21 17.91
N SER A 672 -19.23 2.11 18.61
CA SER A 672 -20.09 1.61 19.68
C SER A 672 -19.35 1.26 20.96
N VAL A 673 -20.10 1.22 22.06
CA VAL A 673 -19.65 0.82 23.40
C VAL A 673 -20.72 -0.09 23.99
N ASP A 674 -20.42 -1.37 24.23
CA ASP A 674 -21.41 -2.34 24.72
C ASP A 674 -22.70 -2.40 23.86
N GLY A 675 -22.56 -2.27 22.53
CA GLY A 675 -23.68 -2.24 21.58
C GLY A 675 -24.45 -0.91 21.49
N VAL A 676 -24.07 0.13 22.24
CA VAL A 676 -24.67 1.47 22.18
C VAL A 676 -23.92 2.35 21.19
N LEU A 677 -24.63 3.02 20.27
CA LEU A 677 -24.03 3.87 19.24
C LEU A 677 -23.46 5.16 19.85
N ALA A 678 -22.14 5.28 19.85
CA ALA A 678 -21.38 6.43 20.31
C ALA A 678 -21.11 7.45 19.19
N GLY A 679 -21.10 7.02 17.93
CA GLY A 679 -20.90 7.90 16.77
C GLY A 679 -20.70 7.14 15.46
N VAL A 680 -20.32 7.86 14.40
CA VAL A 680 -20.04 7.29 13.08
C VAL A 680 -18.74 7.84 12.53
N VAL A 681 -17.88 6.96 12.02
CA VAL A 681 -16.57 7.34 11.45
C VAL A 681 -16.78 8.08 10.13
N HIS A 682 -16.30 9.32 10.04
CA HIS A 682 -16.44 10.12 8.82
C HIS A 682 -15.11 10.29 8.06
N THR A 683 -14.01 10.48 8.80
CA THR A 683 -12.69 10.64 8.19
C THR A 683 -11.72 9.57 8.67
N VAL A 684 -10.96 9.02 7.74
CA VAL A 684 -9.99 7.97 7.98
C VAL A 684 -8.65 8.39 7.38
N TRP A 685 -7.59 8.47 8.20
CA TRP A 685 -6.21 8.76 7.79
C TRP A 685 -5.27 7.65 8.26
N PRO A 686 -4.06 7.48 7.68
CA PRO A 686 -3.15 6.36 7.98
C PRO A 686 -2.76 6.13 9.44
N HIS A 687 -2.99 7.09 10.34
CA HIS A 687 -2.63 7.01 11.75
C HIS A 687 -3.74 7.43 12.73
N ARG A 688 -4.90 7.87 12.21
CA ARG A 688 -6.01 8.37 13.02
C ARG A 688 -7.35 8.24 12.30
N MET A 689 -8.41 7.99 13.06
CA MET A 689 -9.81 8.06 12.60
C MET A 689 -10.53 9.15 13.36
N VAL A 690 -11.45 9.85 12.67
CA VAL A 690 -12.34 10.83 13.29
C VAL A 690 -13.78 10.40 13.09
N PHE A 691 -14.53 10.41 14.18
CA PHE A 691 -15.93 10.07 14.17
C PHE A 691 -16.77 11.23 14.73
N LEU A 692 -17.95 11.40 14.16
CA LEU A 692 -18.94 12.36 14.63
C LEU A 692 -19.66 11.74 15.83
N ARG A 693 -19.73 12.45 16.96
CA ARG A 693 -20.40 11.94 18.16
C ARG A 693 -21.91 11.84 17.92
N ALA A 694 -22.53 10.83 18.52
CA ALA A 694 -23.98 10.61 18.47
C ALA A 694 -24.80 11.86 18.80
N GLU A 695 -24.40 12.61 19.84
CA GLU A 695 -25.04 13.86 20.24
C GLU A 695 -24.97 14.94 19.15
N ALA A 696 -23.80 15.11 18.52
CA ALA A 696 -23.61 16.09 17.47
C ALA A 696 -24.45 15.77 16.23
N LEU A 697 -24.65 14.49 15.92
CA LEU A 697 -25.52 14.03 14.85
C LEU A 697 -27.00 14.29 15.19
N LEU A 698 -27.44 13.94 16.40
CA LEU A 698 -28.83 14.19 16.86
C LEU A 698 -29.17 15.68 16.98
N GLY A 699 -28.16 16.54 17.16
CA GLY A 699 -28.30 17.99 17.19
C GLY A 699 -28.39 18.66 15.81
N GLN A 700 -28.27 17.92 14.71
CA GLN A 700 -28.31 18.51 13.37
C GLN A 700 -29.75 18.85 12.92
N PRO A 701 -29.97 20.02 12.29
CA PRO A 701 -31.29 20.40 11.79
C PRO A 701 -31.76 19.45 10.68
N GLY A 702 -33.02 19.02 10.75
CA GLY A 702 -33.63 18.10 9.78
C GLY A 702 -33.36 16.61 10.05
N PHE A 703 -32.27 16.24 10.72
CA PHE A 703 -31.93 14.82 10.95
C PHE A 703 -32.97 14.09 11.81
N ARG A 704 -33.37 14.68 12.94
CA ARG A 704 -34.42 14.11 13.81
C ARG A 704 -35.78 14.02 13.13
N ALA A 705 -36.13 15.02 12.31
CA ALA A 705 -37.40 15.04 11.60
C ALA A 705 -37.52 13.85 10.62
N VAL A 706 -36.43 13.47 9.94
CA VAL A 706 -36.43 12.30 9.04
C VAL A 706 -36.41 10.96 9.79
N LEU A 707 -35.88 10.91 11.02
CA LEU A 707 -36.00 9.73 11.87
C LEU A 707 -37.45 9.50 12.35
N GLU A 708 -38.21 10.58 12.55
CA GLU A 708 -39.62 10.55 12.99
C GLU A 708 -40.60 10.32 11.82
N ASP A 709 -40.36 10.94 10.67
CA ASP A 709 -41.13 10.73 9.42
C ASP A 709 -40.18 10.51 8.22
N PRO A 710 -39.84 9.24 7.90
CA PRO A 710 -38.97 8.90 6.77
C PRO A 710 -39.58 9.23 5.40
N GLY A 711 -40.86 9.64 5.36
CA GLY A 711 -41.66 9.95 4.18
C GLY A 711 -41.38 11.30 3.54
N GLN A 712 -40.87 12.27 4.32
CA GLN A 712 -40.68 13.65 3.87
C GLN A 712 -39.19 13.91 3.54
N PRO A 713 -38.85 14.33 2.30
CA PRO A 713 -37.51 14.78 1.99
C PRO A 713 -37.24 16.09 2.73
N ALA A 714 -36.41 16.04 3.76
CA ALA A 714 -35.94 17.20 4.50
C ALA A 714 -34.44 17.40 4.24
N GLY A 715 -34.08 17.70 2.99
CA GLY A 715 -32.77 18.26 2.69
C GLY A 715 -32.73 19.75 3.06
N PRO A 716 -31.54 20.34 3.31
CA PRO A 716 -31.42 21.80 3.27
C PRO A 716 -32.01 22.28 1.94
N ALA A 717 -32.95 23.23 2.02
CA ALA A 717 -33.82 23.68 0.93
C ALA A 717 -33.09 23.70 -0.42
N ALA A 718 -33.70 23.09 -1.43
CA ALA A 718 -33.22 23.00 -2.81
C ALA A 718 -32.55 24.31 -3.28
N GLY A 719 -31.22 24.35 -3.17
CA GLY A 719 -30.34 25.37 -3.72
C GLY A 719 -29.66 24.79 -4.94
N THR A 720 -30.26 25.00 -6.11
CA THR A 720 -29.70 24.69 -7.42
C THR A 720 -28.33 25.33 -7.61
N GLY A 721 -27.35 24.53 -8.05
CA GLY A 721 -26.15 24.90 -8.83
C GLY A 721 -25.26 26.01 -8.28
N THR A 722 -24.07 25.63 -7.77
CA THR A 722 -22.86 26.47 -7.61
C THR A 722 -23.07 27.98 -7.78
N GLY A 723 -23.76 28.60 -6.81
CA GLY A 723 -24.08 30.02 -6.80
C GLY A 723 -23.15 30.73 -5.83
N VAL A 724 -22.26 31.57 -6.35
CA VAL A 724 -21.48 32.48 -5.51
C VAL A 724 -22.46 33.44 -4.82
N CYS A 725 -22.30 33.63 -3.51
CA CYS A 725 -23.10 34.57 -2.73
C CYS A 725 -22.19 35.65 -2.16
N LEU A 726 -22.69 36.88 -2.11
CA LEU A 726 -22.07 37.97 -1.37
C LEU A 726 -22.93 38.29 -0.16
N ALA A 727 -22.36 38.30 1.04
CA ALA A 727 -23.01 38.77 2.25
C ALA A 727 -22.44 40.12 2.65
N VAL A 728 -23.30 41.11 2.84
CA VAL A 728 -22.91 42.51 3.10
C VAL A 728 -23.50 42.97 4.43
N LEU A 729 -22.64 43.49 5.30
CA LEU A 729 -23.00 44.10 6.58
C LEU A 729 -22.55 45.56 6.60
N PRO A 730 -23.48 46.50 6.86
CA PRO A 730 -23.09 47.89 7.12
C PRO A 730 -22.43 48.04 8.50
N GLY A 731 -21.46 48.94 8.58
CA GLY A 731 -20.89 49.42 9.83
C GLY A 731 -21.81 50.40 10.57
N ASP A 732 -21.58 50.53 11.87
CA ASP A 732 -22.30 51.44 12.76
C ASP A 732 -21.78 52.89 12.71
N ASP A 733 -20.89 53.19 11.76
CA ASP A 733 -20.11 54.43 11.67
C ASP A 733 -20.78 55.55 10.86
N GLY A 734 -21.89 55.26 10.20
CA GLY A 734 -22.65 56.21 9.39
C GLY A 734 -23.65 57.06 10.19
N THR A 735 -23.70 58.36 9.90
CA THR A 735 -24.92 59.14 10.18
C THR A 735 -25.89 58.91 9.03
N TYR A 736 -27.09 58.44 9.31
CA TYR A 736 -28.11 58.11 8.29
C TYR A 736 -29.25 59.15 8.33
N PRO A 737 -29.93 59.43 7.20
CA PRO A 737 -31.11 60.29 7.18
C PRO A 737 -32.14 59.87 8.24
N VAL A 738 -32.74 60.85 8.92
CA VAL A 738 -33.75 60.63 9.97
C VAL A 738 -34.90 59.79 9.39
N GLY A 739 -35.07 58.56 9.90
CA GLY A 739 -36.10 57.61 9.44
C GLY A 739 -35.62 56.51 8.49
N SER A 740 -34.34 56.51 8.08
CA SER A 740 -33.71 55.44 7.29
C SER A 740 -32.79 54.58 8.16
N SER A 741 -32.75 53.26 7.93
CA SER A 741 -31.83 52.36 8.62
C SER A 741 -30.56 52.13 7.79
N PRO A 742 -29.40 51.84 8.42
CA PRO A 742 -28.16 51.47 7.73
C PRO A 742 -28.37 50.41 6.65
N LYS A 743 -29.23 49.43 6.96
CA LYS A 743 -29.58 48.33 6.05
C LYS A 743 -30.45 48.75 4.89
N ALA A 744 -31.37 49.71 5.07
CA ALA A 744 -32.19 50.22 3.99
C ALA A 744 -31.33 50.97 2.95
N GLU A 745 -30.43 51.82 3.41
CA GLU A 745 -29.49 52.55 2.54
C GLU A 745 -28.49 51.60 1.85
N THR A 746 -27.99 50.59 2.56
CA THR A 746 -27.11 49.56 1.96
C THR A 746 -27.83 48.73 0.90
N ARG A 747 -29.12 48.42 1.12
CA ARG A 747 -29.95 47.70 0.14
C ARG A 747 -30.13 48.50 -1.15
N ASP A 748 -30.40 49.80 -1.04
CA ASP A 748 -30.51 50.70 -2.19
C ASP A 748 -29.19 50.80 -2.97
N MET A 749 -28.06 50.94 -2.25
CA MET A 749 -26.72 50.97 -2.85
C MET A 749 -26.39 49.65 -3.58
N LEU A 750 -26.72 48.49 -3.01
CA LEU A 750 -26.51 47.19 -3.66
C LEU A 750 -27.39 47.03 -4.91
N ALA A 751 -28.61 47.56 -4.90
CA ALA A 751 -29.46 47.57 -6.09
C ALA A 751 -28.89 48.46 -7.21
N GLU A 752 -28.32 49.63 -6.86
CA GLU A 752 -27.57 50.47 -7.81
C GLU A 752 -26.34 49.76 -8.35
N LEU A 753 -25.57 49.09 -7.48
CA LEU A 753 -24.38 48.32 -7.86
C LEU A 753 -24.72 47.20 -8.86
N MET A 754 -25.75 46.40 -8.57
CA MET A 754 -26.20 45.33 -9.47
C MET A 754 -26.63 45.86 -10.84
N THR A 755 -27.34 47.00 -10.85
CA THR A 755 -27.77 47.67 -12.09
C THR A 755 -26.58 48.17 -12.89
N ARG A 756 -25.62 48.85 -12.25
CA ARG A 756 -24.41 49.39 -12.88
C ARG A 756 -23.49 48.29 -13.42
N ALA A 757 -23.33 47.20 -12.67
CA ALA A 757 -22.51 46.05 -13.07
C ALA A 757 -23.19 45.17 -14.14
N GLY A 758 -24.48 45.39 -14.45
CA GLY A 758 -25.26 44.57 -15.38
C GLY A 758 -25.45 43.13 -14.89
N VAL A 759 -25.53 42.92 -13.58
CA VAL A 759 -25.58 41.60 -12.95
C VAL A 759 -26.99 41.30 -12.43
N GLY A 760 -27.64 40.28 -12.98
CA GLY A 760 -28.85 39.70 -12.41
C GLY A 760 -28.54 38.81 -11.20
N GLY A 761 -29.33 38.94 -10.13
CA GLY A 761 -29.21 38.15 -8.90
C GLY A 761 -30.41 38.38 -7.97
N ARG A 762 -30.53 37.56 -6.92
CA ARG A 762 -31.57 37.72 -5.90
C ARG A 762 -30.97 38.35 -4.64
N LEU A 763 -31.45 39.54 -4.28
CA LEU A 763 -31.11 40.21 -3.03
C LEU A 763 -32.10 39.77 -1.94
N THR A 764 -31.61 39.07 -0.90
CA THR A 764 -32.42 38.51 0.19
C THR A 764 -31.84 38.86 1.56
N GLY A 765 -32.64 38.74 2.62
CA GLY A 765 -32.24 39.08 4.00
C GLY A 765 -32.59 40.52 4.43
N GLY A 766 -32.87 40.71 5.72
CA GLY A 766 -33.31 42.01 6.24
C GLY A 766 -33.94 42.10 7.62
N GLU A 767 -33.98 41.04 8.44
CA GLU A 767 -34.52 41.13 9.81
C GLU A 767 -33.39 41.11 10.86
N GLY A 768 -33.47 41.99 11.86
CA GLY A 768 -32.50 42.07 12.96
C GLY A 768 -31.08 42.38 12.48
N ASP A 769 -30.09 41.66 13.02
CA ASP A 769 -28.64 41.82 12.74
C ASP A 769 -28.12 41.00 11.54
N ALA A 770 -28.98 40.25 10.84
CA ALA A 770 -28.55 39.39 9.72
C ALA A 770 -28.01 40.17 8.49
N PRO A 771 -26.98 39.65 7.79
CA PRO A 771 -26.41 40.27 6.59
C PRO A 771 -27.39 40.34 5.42
N LEU A 772 -27.20 41.32 4.53
CA LEU A 772 -27.85 41.35 3.22
C LEU A 772 -27.14 40.36 2.29
N LEU A 773 -27.88 39.47 1.64
CA LEU A 773 -27.33 38.42 0.78
C LEU A 773 -27.63 38.70 -0.69
N VAL A 774 -26.61 38.75 -1.54
CA VAL A 774 -26.72 38.78 -2.99
C VAL A 774 -26.39 37.39 -3.52
N ALA A 775 -27.43 36.62 -3.86
CA ALA A 775 -27.26 35.32 -4.50
C ALA A 775 -27.08 35.48 -6.01
N LEU A 776 -26.00 34.94 -6.55
CA LEU A 776 -25.68 34.97 -7.97
C LEU A 776 -25.86 33.58 -8.57
N ASP A 777 -26.85 33.45 -9.44
CA ASP A 777 -27.15 32.17 -10.08
C ASP A 777 -26.14 31.87 -11.21
N ALA A 778 -25.86 30.59 -11.44
CA ALA A 778 -25.10 30.10 -12.60
C ALA A 778 -25.90 30.28 -13.92
N PRO A 779 -25.24 30.23 -15.10
CA PRO A 779 -23.79 30.22 -15.33
C PRO A 779 -23.17 31.59 -15.07
N GLY A 780 -21.86 31.60 -14.85
CA GLY A 780 -21.11 32.84 -14.71
C GLY A 780 -21.10 33.46 -13.31
N ALA A 781 -21.41 32.69 -12.26
CA ALA A 781 -21.59 33.22 -10.90
C ALA A 781 -20.32 33.86 -10.32
N HIS A 782 -19.13 33.30 -10.63
CA HIS A 782 -17.84 33.87 -10.23
C HIS A 782 -17.58 35.18 -10.99
N GLY A 783 -17.91 35.24 -12.27
CA GLY A 783 -17.74 36.43 -13.10
C GLY A 783 -18.69 37.56 -12.70
N LYS A 784 -19.93 37.22 -12.36
CA LYS A 784 -20.92 38.14 -11.77
C LYS A 784 -20.42 38.70 -10.43
N ALA A 785 -19.90 37.84 -9.54
CA ALA A 785 -19.34 38.27 -8.26
C ALA A 785 -18.14 39.20 -8.44
N GLY A 786 -17.25 38.85 -9.35
CA GLY A 786 -16.06 39.64 -9.63
C GLY A 786 -16.35 41.02 -10.21
N ARG A 787 -17.37 41.14 -11.08
CA ARG A 787 -17.86 42.44 -11.59
C ARG A 787 -18.45 43.31 -10.48
N LEU A 788 -19.24 42.72 -9.57
CA LEU A 788 -19.81 43.44 -8.42
C LEU A 788 -18.72 43.98 -7.50
N LEU A 789 -17.72 43.16 -7.15
CA LEU A 789 -16.60 43.60 -6.30
C LEU A 789 -15.79 44.72 -6.96
N ARG A 790 -15.57 44.68 -8.28
CA ARG A 790 -14.78 45.72 -8.97
C ARG A 790 -15.50 47.07 -9.02
N GLU A 791 -16.82 47.10 -9.17
CA GLU A 791 -17.60 48.34 -9.23
C GLU A 791 -17.96 48.88 -7.84
N LEU A 792 -17.84 48.06 -6.78
CA LEU A 792 -18.26 48.41 -5.42
C LEU A 792 -17.59 49.69 -4.87
N PRO A 793 -16.24 49.88 -4.97
CA PRO A 793 -15.60 51.10 -4.46
C PRO A 793 -16.10 52.38 -5.16
N ALA A 794 -16.34 52.33 -6.47
CA ALA A 794 -16.83 53.47 -7.24
C ALA A 794 -18.28 53.84 -6.88
N VAL A 795 -19.13 52.84 -6.61
CA VAL A 795 -20.50 53.07 -6.14
C VAL A 795 -20.51 53.61 -4.71
N MET A 796 -19.70 53.07 -3.80
CA MET A 796 -19.56 53.59 -2.43
C MET A 796 -19.12 55.07 -2.42
N ALA A 797 -18.14 55.44 -3.26
CA ALA A 797 -17.68 56.82 -3.42
C ALA A 797 -18.77 57.74 -4.00
N GLY A 798 -19.50 57.27 -5.03
CA GLY A 798 -20.58 58.05 -5.67
C GLY A 798 -21.86 58.16 -4.84
N TYR A 799 -22.11 57.21 -3.93
CA TYR A 799 -23.27 57.20 -3.04
C TYR A 799 -23.14 58.26 -1.93
N GLY A 800 -21.93 58.39 -1.36
CA GLY A 800 -21.60 59.46 -0.40
C GLY A 800 -21.88 60.84 -0.99
N TYR A 801 -21.30 61.18 -2.15
CA TYR A 801 -21.41 62.52 -2.74
C TYR A 801 -22.84 62.99 -3.09
N ARG A 802 -23.77 62.07 -3.40
CA ARG A 802 -25.14 62.39 -3.84
C ARG A 802 -26.17 62.52 -2.71
N ARG A 803 -25.96 61.89 -1.55
CA ARG A 803 -26.90 61.95 -0.41
C ARG A 803 -26.34 62.60 0.85
N MET A 804 -25.03 62.61 1.10
CA MET A 804 -24.42 63.26 2.28
C MET A 804 -23.02 63.82 2.01
N ALA A 805 -22.79 65.08 2.40
CA ALA A 805 -21.47 65.70 2.33
C ALA A 805 -20.43 64.96 3.21
N GLY A 806 -19.67 64.04 2.62
CA GLY A 806 -18.38 63.57 3.15
C GLY A 806 -18.37 62.37 4.09
N MET A 807 -19.40 61.52 4.12
CA MET A 807 -19.34 60.25 4.87
C MET A 807 -19.85 59.07 4.04
N HIS A 808 -18.99 58.08 3.80
CA HIS A 808 -19.29 56.83 3.11
C HIS A 808 -19.54 55.73 4.16
N PRO A 809 -20.57 54.87 4.02
CA PRO A 809 -20.79 53.79 4.98
C PRO A 809 -19.66 52.76 4.88
N SER A 810 -19.12 52.32 6.01
CA SER A 810 -18.18 51.18 6.01
C SER A 810 -18.93 49.88 5.79
N LEU A 811 -18.34 48.94 5.05
CA LEU A 811 -18.98 47.67 4.69
C LEU A 811 -18.06 46.49 5.02
N ALA A 812 -18.63 45.45 5.62
CA ALA A 812 -18.04 44.13 5.63
C ALA A 812 -18.70 43.27 4.54
N VAL A 813 -17.91 42.80 3.58
CA VAL A 813 -18.36 41.97 2.46
C VAL A 813 -17.71 40.59 2.59
N ALA A 814 -18.53 39.55 2.68
CA ALA A 814 -18.08 38.17 2.61
C ALA A 814 -18.47 37.54 1.26
N VAL A 815 -17.61 36.71 0.69
CA VAL A 815 -17.85 35.99 -0.57
C VAL A 815 -17.70 34.48 -0.33
N GLY A 816 -18.65 33.67 -0.78
CA GLY A 816 -18.64 32.22 -0.57
C GLY A 816 -19.55 31.44 -1.53
N ALA A 817 -19.51 30.11 -1.46
CA ALA A 817 -20.16 29.20 -2.40
C ALA A 817 -21.68 28.98 -2.14
N GLY A 818 -22.28 29.79 -1.26
CA GLY A 818 -23.70 29.71 -0.95
C GLY A 818 -24.16 30.67 0.17
N PRO A 819 -25.47 30.93 0.30
CA PRO A 819 -26.00 31.95 1.20
C PRO A 819 -25.79 31.66 2.70
N ALA A 820 -25.88 30.40 3.12
CA ALA A 820 -25.72 30.02 4.53
C ALA A 820 -24.27 30.16 5.01
N GLU A 821 -23.30 29.69 4.22
CA GLU A 821 -21.87 29.82 4.49
C GLU A 821 -21.43 31.28 4.50
N THR A 822 -21.81 32.03 3.45
CA THR A 822 -21.41 33.42 3.27
C THR A 822 -22.02 34.32 4.35
N GLY A 823 -23.29 34.09 4.71
CA GLY A 823 -23.95 34.82 5.79
C GLY A 823 -23.32 34.58 7.16
N ARG A 824 -22.94 33.34 7.48
CA ARG A 824 -22.21 33.02 8.72
C ARG A 824 -20.85 33.70 8.76
N LEU A 825 -20.13 33.72 7.64
CA LEU A 825 -18.80 34.35 7.54
C LEU A 825 -18.87 35.86 7.79
N ALA A 826 -19.82 36.57 7.15
CA ALA A 826 -20.03 38.00 7.38
C ALA A 826 -20.39 38.30 8.85
N GLY A 827 -21.28 37.50 9.45
CA GLY A 827 -21.74 37.69 10.83
C GLY A 827 -20.74 37.30 11.92
N ARG A 828 -19.50 36.92 11.58
CA ARG A 828 -18.51 36.52 12.59
C ARG A 828 -18.05 37.72 13.44
N PRO A 829 -17.91 37.55 14.76
CA PRO A 829 -17.40 38.60 15.65
C PRO A 829 -16.04 39.17 15.23
N ALA A 830 -15.17 38.33 14.65
CA ALA A 830 -13.85 38.76 14.17
C ALA A 830 -13.94 39.71 12.96
N VAL A 831 -14.88 39.49 12.04
CA VAL A 831 -15.11 40.37 10.88
C VAL A 831 -15.75 41.69 11.32
N ALA A 832 -16.70 41.62 12.25
CA ALA A 832 -17.28 42.81 12.88
C ALA A 832 -16.24 43.62 13.69
N GLU A 833 -15.34 42.95 14.40
CA GLU A 833 -14.26 43.59 15.15
C GLU A 833 -13.22 44.24 14.23
N LEU A 834 -12.88 43.61 13.11
CA LEU A 834 -12.01 44.19 12.08
C LEU A 834 -12.64 45.44 11.46
N LEU A 835 -13.95 45.42 11.18
CA LEU A 835 -14.68 46.57 10.68
C LEU A 835 -14.70 47.73 11.71
N ARG A 836 -14.81 47.41 13.01
CA ARG A 836 -14.72 48.41 14.09
C ARG A 836 -13.31 48.97 14.26
N ARG A 837 -12.27 48.16 14.06
CA ARG A 837 -10.86 48.55 14.20
C ARG A 837 -10.31 49.37 13.04
N THR A 838 -10.81 49.11 11.83
CA THR A 838 -10.41 49.80 10.59
C THR A 838 -11.13 51.15 10.39
N ALA A 839 -12.07 51.51 11.28
CA ALA A 839 -13.04 52.59 11.16
C ALA A 839 -12.48 54.01 10.90
N SER A 840 -12.00 54.25 9.68
CA SER A 840 -12.17 55.52 8.98
C SER A 840 -13.48 55.44 8.18
N PRO A 841 -14.32 56.50 8.13
CA PRO A 841 -15.56 56.47 7.35
C PRO A 841 -15.31 56.05 5.90
N GLY A 842 -15.93 54.96 5.45
CA GLY A 842 -15.79 54.41 4.10
C GLY A 842 -14.88 53.18 3.97
N SER A 843 -14.56 52.51 5.07
CA SER A 843 -13.68 51.33 5.08
C SER A 843 -14.40 50.08 4.54
N LEU A 844 -13.66 49.21 3.84
CA LEU A 844 -14.19 47.99 3.23
C LEU A 844 -13.43 46.77 3.72
N VAL A 845 -14.07 45.95 4.55
CA VAL A 845 -13.51 44.68 5.03
C VAL A 845 -13.99 43.54 4.14
N LEU A 846 -13.07 42.79 3.55
CA LEU A 846 -13.38 41.68 2.67
C LEU A 846 -13.05 40.34 3.33
N ALA A 847 -14.02 39.42 3.35
CA ALA A 847 -13.85 38.06 3.80
C ALA A 847 -14.14 37.05 2.67
N VAL A 848 -13.40 35.96 2.64
CA VAL A 848 -13.55 34.88 1.64
C VAL A 848 -13.72 33.56 2.38
N SER A 849 -14.69 32.75 1.95
CA SER A 849 -14.93 31.45 2.58
C SER A 849 -13.76 30.47 2.31
N ASP A 850 -13.49 29.55 3.25
CA ASP A 850 -12.36 28.62 3.11
C ASP A 850 -12.53 27.76 1.86
N ARG A 851 -13.77 27.37 1.55
CA ARG A 851 -14.13 26.62 0.35
C ARG A 851 -13.85 27.41 -0.94
N LEU A 852 -14.29 28.66 -1.01
CA LEU A 852 -14.01 29.51 -2.18
C LEU A 852 -12.50 29.79 -2.32
N TYR A 853 -11.78 29.94 -1.20
CA TYR A 853 -10.33 30.10 -1.18
C TYR A 853 -9.59 28.86 -1.69
N GLU A 854 -9.99 27.67 -1.24
CA GLU A 854 -9.44 26.39 -1.70
C GLU A 854 -9.78 26.13 -3.18
N ASP A 855 -11.04 26.34 -3.59
CA ASP A 855 -11.48 26.20 -4.98
C ASP A 855 -10.67 27.11 -5.92
N LEU A 856 -10.46 28.39 -5.54
CA LEU A 856 -9.59 29.32 -6.28
C LEU A 856 -8.11 28.91 -6.22
N GLY A 857 -7.66 28.38 -5.08
CA GLY A 857 -6.32 27.81 -4.89
C GLY A 857 -6.02 26.68 -5.85
N ASP A 858 -6.95 25.75 -5.99
CA ASP A 858 -6.83 24.60 -6.87
C ASP A 858 -6.94 24.96 -8.35
N LEU A 859 -7.80 25.92 -8.70
CA LEU A 859 -7.97 26.37 -10.07
C LEU A 859 -6.83 27.25 -10.59
N MET A 860 -6.27 28.11 -9.74
CA MET A 860 -5.44 29.23 -10.17
C MET A 860 -4.10 29.37 -9.43
N GLY A 861 -3.78 28.52 -8.45
CA GLY A 861 -2.59 28.70 -7.61
C GLY A 861 -2.67 29.98 -6.76
N PHE A 862 -3.87 30.31 -6.29
CA PHE A 862 -4.25 31.56 -5.65
C PHE A 862 -3.45 32.02 -4.40
N PRO A 863 -2.72 31.20 -3.61
CA PRO A 863 -2.09 31.70 -2.38
C PRO A 863 -0.98 32.73 -2.57
N ALA A 864 -0.53 33.01 -3.79
CA ALA A 864 0.66 33.82 -4.06
C ALA A 864 0.41 35.34 -4.24
N ARG A 865 -0.84 35.83 -4.11
CA ARG A 865 -1.17 37.23 -4.49
C ARG A 865 -1.90 38.10 -3.47
N ILE A 866 -2.47 37.54 -2.41
CA ILE A 866 -3.26 38.32 -1.43
C ILE A 866 -2.82 37.89 -0.04
N SER A 867 -2.40 38.85 0.79
CA SER A 867 -2.14 38.64 2.21
C SER A 867 -3.49 38.45 2.92
N LEU A 868 -4.03 37.23 2.84
CA LEU A 868 -5.21 36.85 3.59
C LEU A 868 -4.80 36.29 4.94
N GLU A 869 -5.32 36.88 6.00
CA GLU A 869 -5.18 36.36 7.35
C GLU A 869 -6.29 35.36 7.62
N ARG A 870 -5.91 34.20 8.18
CA ARG A 870 -6.89 33.18 8.55
C ARG A 870 -7.64 33.67 9.79
N LEU A 871 -8.98 33.64 9.75
CA LEU A 871 -9.85 34.11 10.84
C LEU A 871 -9.89 33.18 12.08
N GLY A 872 -9.05 32.13 12.12
CA GLY A 872 -9.00 31.15 13.20
C GLY A 872 -8.57 29.75 12.74
N ALA A 873 -9.31 28.71 13.15
CA ALA A 873 -9.02 27.30 12.82
C ALA A 873 -9.26 26.96 11.32
N ARG A 874 -9.01 25.71 10.90
CA ARG A 874 -9.35 25.24 9.54
C ARG A 874 -10.88 25.28 9.34
N GLY A 875 -11.37 25.82 8.22
CA GLY A 875 -12.80 25.97 7.90
C GLY A 875 -13.41 27.34 8.25
N GLU A 876 -12.65 28.24 8.85
CA GLU A 876 -13.16 29.48 9.45
C GLU A 876 -13.18 30.70 8.52
N GLY A 877 -12.70 30.52 7.28
CA GLY A 877 -12.59 31.57 6.28
C GLY A 877 -11.37 32.46 6.47
N TRP A 878 -11.26 33.42 5.56
CA TRP A 878 -10.10 34.28 5.40
C TRP A 878 -10.55 35.74 5.37
N VAL A 879 -9.74 36.63 5.93
CA VAL A 879 -10.02 38.07 5.92
C VAL A 879 -8.86 38.84 5.34
N CYS A 880 -9.19 39.94 4.69
CA CYS A 880 -8.26 40.90 4.15
C CYS A 880 -8.03 42.01 5.18
N ALA A 881 -6.77 42.25 5.55
CA ALA A 881 -6.39 43.26 6.54
C ALA A 881 -5.93 44.61 5.93
N ASP A 882 -5.72 44.70 4.61
CA ASP A 882 -5.17 45.91 3.95
C ASP A 882 -6.23 46.68 3.12
N ASP A 883 -6.11 48.01 3.13
CA ASP A 883 -7.25 48.90 2.86
C ASP A 883 -7.64 49.16 1.40
N HIS A 884 -6.86 48.95 0.32
CA HIS A 884 -7.34 49.50 -0.97
C HIS A 884 -6.98 48.94 -2.37
N PRO A 885 -6.25 47.83 -2.59
CA PRO A 885 -6.25 47.19 -3.93
C PRO A 885 -6.84 45.77 -3.96
N LEU A 886 -7.21 45.18 -2.83
CA LEU A 886 -7.49 43.73 -2.76
C LEU A 886 -8.89 43.33 -3.25
N VAL A 887 -9.88 44.21 -3.16
CA VAL A 887 -11.23 43.96 -3.71
C VAL A 887 -11.22 43.95 -5.24
N GLU A 888 -10.42 44.80 -5.87
CA GLU A 888 -10.20 44.78 -7.32
C GLU A 888 -9.44 43.52 -7.75
N ILE A 889 -8.42 43.11 -6.99
CA ILE A 889 -7.65 41.88 -7.26
C ILE A 889 -8.52 40.63 -7.11
N LEU A 890 -9.32 40.51 -6.03
CA LEU A 890 -10.25 39.40 -5.87
C LEU A 890 -11.34 39.44 -6.95
N GLY A 891 -11.85 40.63 -7.28
CA GLY A 891 -12.80 40.82 -8.36
C GLY A 891 -12.26 40.31 -9.71
N GLN A 892 -11.01 40.66 -10.03
CA GLN A 892 -10.32 40.18 -11.22
C GLN A 892 -10.10 38.66 -11.19
N VAL A 893 -9.74 38.09 -10.05
CA VAL A 893 -9.55 36.64 -9.88
C VAL A 893 -10.84 35.87 -10.07
N LEU A 894 -11.96 36.35 -9.52
CA LEU A 894 -13.26 35.70 -9.68
C LEU A 894 -13.74 35.78 -11.14
N MET A 895 -13.50 36.89 -11.84
CA MET A 895 -13.74 36.98 -13.29
C MET A 895 -12.85 36.03 -14.11
N GLU A 896 -11.58 35.87 -13.74
CA GLU A 896 -10.66 34.92 -14.38
C GLU A 896 -11.03 33.45 -14.09
N SER A 897 -11.49 33.15 -12.87
CA SER A 897 -11.99 31.84 -12.45
C SER A 897 -13.23 31.42 -13.24
N ASP A 898 -14.14 32.34 -13.49
CA ASP A 898 -15.34 32.10 -14.30
C ASP A 898 -14.99 31.66 -15.73
N ALA A 899 -14.02 32.32 -16.36
CA ALA A 899 -13.51 31.95 -17.68
C ALA A 899 -12.79 30.58 -17.68
N LEU A 900 -12.36 30.09 -16.52
CA LEU A 900 -11.78 28.76 -16.33
C LEU A 900 -12.86 27.69 -16.12
N LEU A 901 -13.91 28.03 -15.37
CA LEU A 901 -15.04 27.18 -15.00
C LEU A 901 -16.14 27.09 -16.06
N ASP A 902 -16.07 27.87 -17.16
CA ASP A 902 -17.09 27.83 -18.20
C ASP A 902 -17.15 26.45 -18.90
N VAL A 903 -18.27 25.75 -18.65
CA VAL A 903 -18.61 24.40 -19.12
C VAL A 903 -19.07 24.43 -20.59
N ALA A 904 -19.38 25.61 -21.15
CA ALA A 904 -19.69 25.72 -22.57
C ALA A 904 -18.43 25.55 -23.42
N VAL A 905 -18.28 24.36 -24.03
CA VAL A 905 -17.24 24.12 -25.05
C VAL A 905 -17.73 24.63 -26.40
N GLY A 906 -16.88 25.35 -27.13
CA GLY A 906 -17.21 25.97 -28.43
C GLY A 906 -17.15 25.01 -29.63
N TRP A 907 -17.28 23.70 -29.42
CA TRP A 907 -17.20 22.67 -30.48
C TRP A 907 -18.35 21.66 -30.35
N PRO A 908 -18.74 20.97 -31.45
CA PRO A 908 -19.77 19.94 -31.39
C PRO A 908 -19.30 18.77 -30.53
N THR A 909 -19.98 18.51 -29.42
CA THR A 909 -19.63 17.42 -28.49
C THR A 909 -20.23 16.08 -28.93
N CYS A 910 -19.70 15.01 -28.34
CA CYS A 910 -20.03 13.60 -28.59
C CYS A 910 -21.52 13.28 -28.38
N GLY A 911 -22.26 14.13 -27.65
CA GLY A 911 -23.69 13.94 -27.38
C GLY A 911 -23.99 12.65 -26.63
N LEU A 912 -23.00 12.05 -25.97
CA LEU A 912 -23.21 10.95 -25.03
C LEU A 912 -23.53 11.61 -23.70
N ASP A 913 -24.79 11.52 -23.29
CA ASP A 913 -25.22 12.01 -21.99
C ASP A 913 -24.52 11.21 -20.88
N ALA A 914 -24.47 11.79 -19.68
CA ALA A 914 -23.92 11.10 -18.52
C ALA A 914 -24.58 9.72 -18.36
N SER A 915 -23.74 8.69 -18.19
CA SER A 915 -24.16 7.30 -18.01
C SER A 915 -23.65 6.76 -16.68
N GLU A 916 -24.11 5.57 -16.27
CA GLU A 916 -23.60 4.90 -15.06
C GLU A 916 -22.09 4.62 -15.12
N ALA A 917 -21.48 4.55 -16.31
CA ALA A 917 -20.03 4.33 -16.47
C ALA A 917 -19.21 5.64 -16.53
N GLU A 918 -19.82 6.75 -16.95
CA GLU A 918 -19.19 8.08 -17.06
C GLU A 918 -20.18 9.15 -16.53
N PRO A 919 -20.00 9.66 -15.29
CA PRO A 919 -20.98 10.51 -14.59
C PRO A 919 -21.09 11.94 -15.14
N TRP A 920 -20.43 12.23 -16.25
CA TRP A 920 -20.43 13.51 -16.96
C TRP A 920 -20.73 13.28 -18.43
N ALA A 921 -21.47 14.21 -19.04
CA ALA A 921 -21.68 14.19 -20.48
C ALA A 921 -20.33 14.29 -21.21
N CYS A 922 -20.11 13.44 -22.21
CA CYS A 922 -18.86 13.43 -22.94
C CYS A 922 -18.69 14.74 -23.72
N ILE A 923 -17.67 15.53 -23.34
CA ILE A 923 -17.31 16.79 -24.01
C ILE A 923 -16.40 16.58 -25.23
N GLY A 924 -16.08 15.33 -25.57
CA GLY A 924 -15.24 14.96 -26.70
C GLY A 924 -15.79 15.49 -28.01
N ILE A 925 -14.92 16.02 -28.85
CA ILE A 925 -15.30 16.55 -30.16
C ILE A 925 -15.83 15.44 -31.05
N ARG A 926 -16.95 15.71 -31.73
CA ARG A 926 -17.49 14.83 -32.75
C ARG A 926 -16.55 14.81 -33.96
N LEU A 927 -16.14 13.61 -34.39
CA LEU A 927 -15.25 13.48 -35.54
C LEU A 927 -16.00 13.75 -36.85
N PRO A 928 -15.36 14.39 -37.85
CA PRO A 928 -15.98 14.60 -39.16
C PRO A 928 -16.46 13.28 -39.78
N GLY A 929 -17.74 13.22 -40.16
CA GLY A 929 -18.35 12.01 -40.73
C GLY A 929 -18.86 10.99 -39.70
N HIS A 930 -18.71 11.25 -38.40
CA HIS A 930 -19.22 10.40 -37.34
C HIS A 930 -20.10 11.18 -36.35
N GLU A 931 -20.96 10.49 -35.60
CA GLU A 931 -21.84 11.12 -34.59
C GLU A 931 -21.19 11.23 -33.19
N ARG A 932 -20.03 10.58 -32.98
CA ARG A 932 -19.34 10.45 -31.69
C ARG A 932 -17.90 10.94 -31.75
N CYS A 933 -17.28 11.07 -30.57
CA CYS A 933 -15.83 11.32 -30.43
C CYS A 933 -15.03 10.02 -30.62
N LEU A 934 -13.72 10.12 -30.78
CA LEU A 934 -12.83 8.98 -31.03
C LEU A 934 -12.96 7.86 -29.97
N ALA A 935 -13.16 8.22 -28.70
CA ALA A 935 -13.29 7.27 -27.59
C ALA A 935 -14.60 6.48 -27.62
N HIS A 936 -15.67 7.06 -28.15
CA HIS A 936 -17.01 6.47 -28.18
C HIS A 936 -17.44 6.01 -29.58
N LEU A 937 -16.50 5.95 -30.54
CA LEU A 937 -16.73 5.28 -31.82
C LEU A 937 -16.80 3.76 -31.63
N GLY A 938 -17.57 3.10 -32.48
CA GLY A 938 -17.53 1.63 -32.56
C GLY A 938 -16.13 1.15 -32.94
N ALA A 939 -15.74 -0.05 -32.49
CA ALA A 939 -14.37 -0.56 -32.69
C ALA A 939 -13.96 -0.66 -34.18
N GLU A 940 -14.91 -0.85 -35.10
CA GLU A 940 -14.67 -0.85 -36.55
C GLU A 940 -14.47 0.57 -37.09
N GLU A 941 -15.39 1.49 -36.83
CA GLU A 941 -15.30 2.90 -37.21
C GLU A 941 -14.01 3.55 -36.68
N GLN A 942 -13.65 3.24 -35.43
CA GLN A 942 -12.41 3.69 -34.81
C GLN A 942 -11.17 3.14 -35.55
N ARG A 943 -11.19 1.88 -36.00
CA ARG A 943 -10.09 1.30 -36.79
C ARG A 943 -10.01 1.94 -38.17
N GLU A 944 -11.14 2.18 -38.82
CA GLU A 944 -11.20 2.84 -40.14
C GLU A 944 -10.67 4.28 -40.06
N HIS A 945 -11.13 5.04 -39.06
CA HIS A 945 -10.67 6.42 -38.85
C HIS A 945 -9.16 6.48 -38.62
N LEU A 946 -8.63 5.62 -37.73
CA LEU A 946 -7.19 5.56 -37.47
C LEU A 946 -6.40 5.09 -38.71
N ALA A 947 -6.92 4.15 -39.49
CA ALA A 947 -6.25 3.67 -40.71
C ALA A 947 -6.19 4.73 -41.83
N ALA A 948 -7.10 5.71 -41.82
CA ALA A 948 -7.09 6.84 -42.75
C ALA A 948 -6.01 7.88 -42.43
N LEU A 949 -5.47 7.88 -41.20
CA LEU A 949 -4.40 8.78 -40.81
C LEU A 949 -3.08 8.39 -41.47
N THR A 950 -2.33 9.40 -41.90
CA THR A 950 -0.96 9.27 -42.40
C THR A 950 -0.02 10.17 -41.58
N PRO A 951 1.29 9.88 -41.54
CA PRO A 951 2.24 10.72 -40.83
C PRO A 951 2.14 12.19 -41.26
N GLY A 952 1.93 13.09 -40.30
CA GLY A 952 1.70 14.52 -40.54
C GLY A 952 0.24 14.92 -40.76
N SER A 953 -0.71 14.00 -40.64
CA SER A 953 -2.14 14.32 -40.72
C SER A 953 -2.57 15.26 -39.58
N PRO A 954 -3.52 16.18 -39.81
CA PRO A 954 -4.12 16.98 -38.76
C PRO A 954 -4.95 16.10 -37.83
N VAL A 955 -4.89 16.38 -36.53
CA VAL A 955 -5.63 15.66 -35.49
C VAL A 955 -6.37 16.65 -34.59
N ASP A 956 -7.68 16.49 -34.46
CA ASP A 956 -8.53 17.27 -33.54
C ASP A 956 -9.32 16.31 -32.65
N PHE A 957 -8.86 16.16 -31.41
CA PHE A 957 -9.42 15.26 -30.40
C PHE A 957 -9.71 16.01 -29.10
N ARG A 958 -10.10 17.29 -29.20
CA ARG A 958 -10.51 18.10 -28.05
C ARG A 958 -11.56 17.40 -27.18
N GLY A 959 -11.45 17.52 -25.87
CA GLY A 959 -12.38 16.93 -24.90
C GLY A 959 -12.40 15.39 -24.85
N THR A 960 -11.56 14.70 -25.62
CA THR A 960 -11.58 13.24 -25.74
C THR A 960 -10.77 12.59 -24.62
N THR A 961 -11.28 11.50 -24.05
CA THR A 961 -10.55 10.65 -23.11
C THR A 961 -9.75 9.59 -23.86
N PHE A 962 -8.46 9.49 -23.58
CA PHE A 962 -7.55 8.49 -24.10
C PHE A 962 -7.24 7.47 -23.01
N ASP A 963 -7.94 6.36 -23.07
CA ASP A 963 -7.80 5.21 -22.19
C ASP A 963 -7.76 3.91 -23.01
N HIS A 964 -7.60 2.78 -22.32
CA HIS A 964 -7.65 1.44 -22.92
C HIS A 964 -6.70 1.25 -24.13
N GLY A 965 -5.57 1.96 -24.17
CA GLY A 965 -4.59 1.87 -25.25
C GLY A 965 -4.98 2.64 -26.52
N LEU A 966 -5.93 3.58 -26.44
CA LEU A 966 -6.32 4.45 -27.55
C LEU A 966 -5.16 5.33 -28.03
N LEU A 967 -4.39 5.90 -27.09
CA LEU A 967 -3.26 6.78 -27.44
C LEU A 967 -2.15 6.01 -28.18
N PRO A 968 -1.67 4.84 -27.71
CA PRO A 968 -0.75 4.00 -28.47
C PRO A 968 -1.23 3.67 -29.89
N ARG A 969 -2.53 3.39 -30.08
CA ARG A 969 -3.11 3.10 -31.40
C ARG A 969 -3.08 4.33 -32.32
N LEU A 970 -3.41 5.51 -31.81
CA LEU A 970 -3.30 6.77 -32.54
C LEU A 970 -1.85 7.04 -32.97
N LEU A 971 -0.89 6.90 -32.05
CA LEU A 971 0.52 7.14 -32.35
C LEU A 971 1.06 6.13 -33.37
N THR A 972 0.63 4.87 -33.29
CA THR A 972 0.98 3.83 -34.28
C THR A 972 0.43 4.15 -35.67
N ALA A 973 -0.77 4.74 -35.77
CA ALA A 973 -1.33 5.16 -37.05
C ALA A 973 -0.55 6.31 -37.72
N LEU A 974 0.14 7.13 -36.92
CA LEU A 974 0.94 8.26 -37.39
C LEU A 974 2.43 7.90 -37.61
N GLU A 975 2.81 6.63 -37.41
CA GLU A 975 4.18 6.17 -37.64
C GLU A 975 4.53 6.16 -39.14
N PRO A 976 5.69 6.72 -39.53
CA PRO A 976 6.17 6.60 -40.90
C PRO A 976 6.51 5.15 -41.26
N ARG A 977 6.31 4.79 -42.54
CA ARG A 977 6.66 3.45 -43.07
C ARG A 977 8.17 3.17 -43.17
N GLY A 978 9.01 4.09 -42.71
CA GLY A 978 10.48 4.00 -42.76
C GLY A 978 11.10 4.63 -41.50
N PRO A 979 12.44 4.61 -41.38
CA PRO A 979 13.12 5.17 -40.21
C PRO A 979 12.87 6.68 -40.13
N GLY A 980 12.23 7.12 -39.06
CA GLY A 980 11.92 8.52 -38.81
C GLY A 980 11.00 8.71 -37.60
N PRO A 981 10.92 9.94 -37.06
CA PRO A 981 10.07 10.25 -35.92
C PRO A 981 8.58 10.07 -36.25
N VAL A 982 7.76 9.80 -35.24
CA VAL A 982 6.29 9.85 -35.38
C VAL A 982 5.91 11.29 -35.71
N ARG A 983 5.22 11.52 -36.84
CA ARG A 983 4.85 12.87 -37.28
C ARG A 983 3.38 13.14 -37.05
N VAL A 984 3.10 14.17 -36.28
CA VAL A 984 1.75 14.71 -36.07
C VAL A 984 1.67 16.04 -36.79
N GLY A 985 0.59 16.26 -37.56
CA GLY A 985 0.31 17.54 -38.20
C GLY A 985 -0.18 18.59 -37.18
N PRO A 986 -1.05 19.52 -37.59
CA PRO A 986 -1.78 20.38 -36.66
C PRO A 986 -2.55 19.53 -35.65
N ALA A 987 -2.31 19.76 -34.36
CA ALA A 987 -2.81 18.91 -33.28
C ALA A 987 -3.59 19.71 -32.24
N SER A 988 -4.82 19.29 -31.95
CA SER A 988 -5.68 19.90 -30.93
C SER A 988 -6.21 18.84 -29.96
N PHE A 989 -5.78 18.95 -28.72
CA PHE A 989 -6.13 18.09 -27.58
C PHE A 989 -6.64 18.92 -26.40
N ASP A 990 -7.17 20.12 -26.66
CA ASP A 990 -7.70 20.98 -25.60
C ASP A 990 -8.77 20.26 -24.79
N ARG A 991 -8.66 20.31 -23.46
CA ARG A 991 -9.52 19.59 -22.51
C ARG A 991 -9.54 18.06 -22.69
N ALA A 992 -8.57 17.46 -23.40
CA ALA A 992 -8.44 16.01 -23.48
C ALA A 992 -7.92 15.41 -22.17
N TYR A 993 -8.27 14.16 -21.89
CA TYR A 993 -7.82 13.43 -20.71
C TYR A 993 -7.01 12.20 -21.12
N PHE A 994 -5.72 12.14 -20.77
CA PHE A 994 -4.83 11.02 -21.08
C PHE A 994 -4.67 10.11 -19.87
N VAL A 995 -5.43 9.02 -19.81
CA VAL A 995 -5.20 7.92 -18.84
C VAL A 995 -3.96 7.13 -19.26
N ASP A 996 -3.83 6.85 -20.56
CA ASP A 996 -2.70 6.13 -21.13
C ASP A 996 -1.36 6.88 -20.95
N ASP A 997 -0.26 6.13 -20.74
CA ASP A 997 1.09 6.70 -20.72
C ASP A 997 1.51 7.18 -22.13
N TRP A 998 1.99 8.41 -22.23
CA TRP A 998 2.61 8.95 -23.45
C TRP A 998 4.09 8.57 -23.52
N ASN A 999 4.39 7.35 -23.94
CA ASN A 999 5.76 6.80 -23.94
C ASN A 999 6.44 6.86 -25.32
N ARG A 1000 6.69 8.06 -25.87
CA ARG A 1000 7.39 8.22 -27.17
C ARG A 1000 8.41 9.36 -27.15
N ALA A 1001 9.69 8.98 -27.21
CA ALA A 1001 10.83 9.88 -27.03
C ALA A 1001 11.33 10.57 -28.32
N ASP A 1002 10.57 10.49 -29.41
CA ASP A 1002 10.98 10.92 -30.75
C ASP A 1002 9.77 11.39 -31.59
N ILE A 1003 8.81 12.05 -30.95
CA ILE A 1003 7.64 12.60 -31.64
C ILE A 1003 7.94 13.99 -32.23
N GLU A 1004 7.48 14.21 -33.46
CA GLU A 1004 7.59 15.48 -34.17
C GLU A 1004 6.19 16.06 -34.42
N PHE A 1005 5.89 17.19 -33.77
CA PHE A 1005 4.73 18.02 -34.10
C PHE A 1005 5.15 18.99 -35.20
N ALA A 1006 4.73 18.69 -36.42
CA ALA A 1006 5.14 19.42 -37.62
C ALA A 1006 4.52 20.83 -37.70
N ASP A 1007 3.43 21.08 -36.98
CA ASP A 1007 2.70 22.35 -36.92
C ASP A 1007 2.25 22.65 -35.47
N ARG A 1008 1.27 23.55 -35.28
CA ARG A 1008 0.70 23.93 -33.98
C ARG A 1008 0.20 22.72 -33.20
N ALA A 1009 0.59 22.65 -31.93
CA ALA A 1009 0.10 21.65 -30.98
C ALA A 1009 -0.56 22.34 -29.78
N SER A 1010 -1.83 22.02 -29.52
CA SER A 1010 -2.61 22.60 -28.43
C SER A 1010 -3.10 21.52 -27.48
N PHE A 1011 -2.85 21.74 -26.19
CA PHE A 1011 -3.20 20.88 -25.07
C PHE A 1011 -3.79 21.74 -23.94
N VAL A 1012 -4.51 22.80 -24.30
CA VAL A 1012 -5.02 23.78 -23.33
C VAL A 1012 -5.99 23.07 -22.40
N ARG A 1013 -5.73 23.13 -21.09
CA ARG A 1013 -6.50 22.44 -20.04
C ARG A 1013 -6.59 20.92 -20.23
N ALA A 1014 -5.63 20.30 -20.93
CA ALA A 1014 -5.55 18.84 -21.00
C ALA A 1014 -5.07 18.27 -19.66
N VAL A 1015 -5.49 17.04 -19.34
CA VAL A 1015 -5.07 16.33 -18.13
C VAL A 1015 -4.28 15.10 -18.52
N PHE A 1016 -3.06 14.99 -18.02
CA PHE A 1016 -2.21 13.80 -18.14
C PHE A 1016 -2.29 13.01 -16.84
N GLY A 1017 -3.18 12.02 -16.82
CA GLY A 1017 -3.31 11.03 -15.75
C GLY A 1017 -2.19 9.98 -15.81
N GLY A 1018 -1.82 9.53 -17.01
CA GLY A 1018 -0.61 8.74 -17.25
C GLY A 1018 0.69 9.56 -17.21
N ARG A 1019 1.84 8.91 -17.36
CA ARG A 1019 3.14 9.58 -17.53
C ARG A 1019 3.21 10.27 -18.89
N ALA A 1020 3.66 11.51 -18.92
CA ALA A 1020 3.80 12.30 -20.14
C ALA A 1020 5.28 12.37 -20.56
N GLY A 1021 5.74 11.40 -21.35
CA GLY A 1021 7.11 11.33 -21.86
C GLY A 1021 7.27 11.96 -23.24
N PHE A 1022 7.60 13.25 -23.26
CA PHE A 1022 7.96 14.05 -24.45
C PHE A 1022 9.49 14.28 -24.56
N ALA A 1023 10.30 13.47 -23.88
CA ALA A 1023 11.75 13.59 -23.95
C ALA A 1023 12.20 13.47 -25.42
N GLY A 1024 13.05 14.35 -25.92
CA GLY A 1024 13.51 14.35 -27.31
C GLY A 1024 12.48 14.80 -28.35
N ALA A 1025 11.27 15.22 -27.95
CA ALA A 1025 10.24 15.68 -28.88
C ALA A 1025 10.65 16.96 -29.62
N THR A 1026 10.19 17.11 -30.87
CA THR A 1026 10.39 18.32 -31.67
C THR A 1026 9.06 18.99 -31.97
N PHE A 1027 8.91 20.25 -31.56
CA PHE A 1027 7.75 21.09 -31.85
C PHE A 1027 8.16 22.17 -32.87
N ARG A 1028 7.72 22.01 -34.12
CA ARG A 1028 8.03 22.95 -35.20
C ARG A 1028 7.11 24.18 -35.20
N GLY A 1029 5.85 23.98 -34.83
CA GLY A 1029 4.88 25.05 -34.61
C GLY A 1029 4.80 25.49 -33.15
N PRO A 1030 3.92 26.47 -32.83
CA PRO A 1030 3.71 26.90 -31.46
C PRO A 1030 3.05 25.81 -30.63
N LEU A 1031 3.48 25.68 -29.37
CA LEU A 1031 2.93 24.76 -28.38
C LEU A 1031 2.16 25.53 -27.31
N SER A 1032 0.94 25.10 -26.99
CA SER A 1032 0.17 25.63 -25.87
C SER A 1032 -0.26 24.51 -24.93
N LEU A 1033 0.23 24.54 -23.70
CA LEU A 1033 -0.12 23.69 -22.55
C LEU A 1033 -0.80 24.50 -21.44
N ASP A 1034 -1.36 25.66 -21.79
CA ASP A 1034 -1.95 26.58 -20.82
C ASP A 1034 -3.07 25.91 -20.01
N GLY A 1035 -2.95 25.93 -18.68
CA GLY A 1035 -3.89 25.29 -17.76
C GLY A 1035 -3.86 23.76 -17.75
N ALA A 1036 -2.89 23.10 -18.41
CA ALA A 1036 -2.78 21.65 -18.39
C ALA A 1036 -2.37 21.12 -17.01
N VAL A 1037 -2.75 19.88 -16.70
CA VAL A 1037 -2.45 19.23 -15.41
C VAL A 1037 -1.71 17.91 -15.64
N PHE A 1038 -0.52 17.78 -15.09
CA PHE A 1038 0.26 16.55 -15.06
C PHE A 1038 0.14 15.92 -13.68
N GLN A 1039 -0.66 14.86 -13.56
CA GLN A 1039 -0.86 14.15 -12.29
C GLN A 1039 0.39 13.34 -11.91
N ASN A 1040 1.07 12.79 -12.91
CA ASN A 1040 2.33 12.05 -12.80
C ASN A 1040 3.51 12.87 -13.38
N ALA A 1041 4.64 12.21 -13.66
CA ALA A 1041 5.82 12.87 -14.24
C ALA A 1041 5.56 13.39 -15.67
N GLY A 1042 5.94 14.64 -15.93
CA GLY A 1042 5.99 15.25 -17.25
C GLY A 1042 7.43 15.53 -17.67
N ASP A 1043 7.92 14.83 -18.68
CA ASP A 1043 9.31 14.88 -19.12
C ASP A 1043 9.41 15.46 -20.54
N PHE A 1044 10.06 16.62 -20.65
CA PHE A 1044 10.38 17.35 -21.87
C PHE A 1044 11.91 17.46 -22.06
N GLY A 1045 12.71 16.62 -21.40
CA GLY A 1045 14.16 16.66 -21.52
C GLY A 1045 14.62 16.46 -22.97
N LEU A 1046 15.66 17.17 -23.40
CA LEU A 1046 16.21 17.12 -24.78
C LEU A 1046 15.22 17.54 -25.89
N SER A 1047 14.06 18.08 -25.53
CA SER A 1047 13.07 18.53 -26.52
C SER A 1047 13.48 19.84 -27.19
N ARG A 1048 12.95 20.09 -28.40
CA ARG A 1048 13.27 21.28 -29.19
C ARG A 1048 11.99 22.01 -29.61
N PHE A 1049 11.88 23.27 -29.25
CA PHE A 1049 10.76 24.15 -29.58
C PHE A 1049 11.25 25.23 -30.56
N HIS A 1050 10.77 25.18 -31.80
CA HIS A 1050 11.17 26.13 -32.84
C HIS A 1050 10.39 27.44 -32.81
N ARG A 1051 9.25 27.46 -32.12
CA ARG A 1051 8.33 28.59 -31.99
C ARG A 1051 7.88 28.73 -30.54
N ALA A 1052 7.14 29.79 -30.26
CA ALA A 1052 6.67 30.09 -28.91
C ALA A 1052 5.98 28.89 -28.22
N ALA A 1053 6.36 28.64 -26.96
CA ALA A 1053 5.84 27.56 -26.14
C ALA A 1053 5.26 28.10 -24.82
N THR A 1054 3.98 27.83 -24.55
CA THR A 1054 3.31 28.35 -23.36
C THR A 1054 2.87 27.24 -22.41
N PHE A 1055 3.22 27.38 -21.14
CA PHE A 1055 2.89 26.52 -20.00
C PHE A 1055 2.22 27.36 -18.90
N ARG A 1056 1.41 28.34 -19.28
CA ARG A 1056 0.84 29.28 -18.31
C ARG A 1056 -0.21 28.60 -17.48
N ARG A 1057 -0.19 28.78 -16.17
CA ARG A 1057 -1.13 28.12 -15.24
C ARG A 1057 -1.11 26.59 -15.34
N THR A 1058 -0.06 26.00 -15.88
CA THR A 1058 0.11 24.54 -15.92
C THR A 1058 0.45 24.04 -14.52
N ARG A 1059 -0.08 22.88 -14.12
CA ARG A 1059 0.16 22.25 -12.82
C ARG A 1059 0.88 20.91 -12.98
N PHE A 1060 2.10 20.82 -12.48
CA PHE A 1060 2.87 19.58 -12.38
C PHE A 1060 2.79 19.06 -10.95
N ARG A 1061 1.95 18.04 -10.71
CA ARG A 1061 1.88 17.35 -9.41
C ARG A 1061 3.05 16.36 -9.25
N GLY A 1062 3.43 15.69 -10.34
CA GLY A 1062 4.67 14.91 -10.42
C GLY A 1062 5.89 15.77 -10.79
N SER A 1063 7.05 15.12 -10.99
CA SER A 1063 8.28 15.81 -11.40
C SER A 1063 8.15 16.42 -12.80
N ALA A 1064 8.62 17.66 -12.95
CA ALA A 1064 8.69 18.36 -14.23
C ALA A 1064 10.14 18.33 -14.76
N GLY A 1065 10.38 17.61 -15.85
CA GLY A 1065 11.70 17.48 -16.47
C GLY A 1065 11.81 18.34 -17.73
N PHE A 1066 12.81 19.21 -17.80
CA PHE A 1066 13.15 20.05 -18.96
C PHE A 1066 14.66 20.02 -19.25
N LYS A 1067 15.36 19.02 -18.73
CA LYS A 1067 16.82 18.89 -18.84
C LYS A 1067 17.27 19.01 -20.30
N GLU A 1068 18.17 19.95 -20.58
CA GLU A 1068 18.75 20.20 -21.90
C GLU A 1068 17.70 20.48 -23.00
N ALA A 1069 16.50 20.97 -22.62
CA ALA A 1069 15.51 21.43 -23.57
C ALA A 1069 15.94 22.74 -24.23
N VAL A 1070 15.61 22.90 -25.52
CA VAL A 1070 16.02 24.05 -26.34
C VAL A 1070 14.78 24.79 -26.86
N PHE A 1071 14.61 26.03 -26.42
CA PHE A 1071 13.58 26.96 -26.89
C PHE A 1071 14.23 28.00 -27.81
N LEU A 1072 13.90 27.95 -29.10
CA LEU A 1072 14.44 28.87 -30.12
C LEU A 1072 13.65 30.18 -30.24
N ASP A 1073 12.59 30.33 -29.44
CA ASP A 1073 11.63 31.44 -29.45
C ASP A 1073 11.12 31.65 -28.00
N ASP A 1074 10.13 32.52 -27.81
CA ASP A 1074 9.58 32.88 -26.50
C ASP A 1074 8.99 31.68 -25.73
N VAL A 1075 9.27 31.61 -24.42
CA VAL A 1075 8.72 30.60 -23.51
C VAL A 1075 8.05 31.25 -22.29
N SER A 1076 6.90 30.72 -21.88
CA SER A 1076 6.15 31.26 -20.74
C SER A 1076 5.64 30.17 -19.80
N PHE A 1077 6.19 30.10 -18.61
CA PHE A 1077 5.71 29.36 -17.44
C PHE A 1077 4.91 30.22 -16.45
N GLY A 1078 4.51 31.43 -16.86
CA GLY A 1078 3.81 32.38 -15.99
C GLY A 1078 2.63 31.76 -15.25
N ARG A 1079 2.63 31.91 -13.91
CA ARG A 1079 1.64 31.33 -12.99
C ARG A 1079 1.56 29.79 -12.97
N ALA A 1080 2.55 29.07 -13.48
CA ALA A 1080 2.61 27.61 -13.35
C ALA A 1080 2.87 27.18 -11.90
N VAL A 1081 2.44 25.96 -11.55
CA VAL A 1081 2.65 25.35 -10.23
C VAL A 1081 3.38 24.02 -10.41
N LEU A 1082 4.58 23.92 -9.86
CA LEU A 1082 5.43 22.74 -9.90
C LEU A 1082 5.56 22.20 -8.48
N GLU A 1083 4.70 21.26 -8.09
CA GLU A 1083 4.57 20.81 -6.70
C GLU A 1083 5.76 19.96 -6.25
N ALA A 1084 6.25 19.09 -7.14
CA ALA A 1084 7.43 18.26 -6.92
C ALA A 1084 8.70 18.98 -7.41
N SER A 1085 9.74 18.22 -7.76
CA SER A 1085 11.00 18.76 -8.29
C SER A 1085 10.87 19.24 -9.74
N ALA A 1086 11.55 20.34 -10.06
CA ALA A 1086 11.67 20.87 -11.41
C ALA A 1086 13.14 20.83 -11.87
N ASP A 1087 13.43 20.12 -12.95
CA ASP A 1087 14.77 20.00 -13.52
C ASP A 1087 14.88 20.81 -14.82
N LEU A 1088 15.51 21.98 -14.74
CA LEU A 1088 15.81 22.89 -15.85
C LEU A 1088 17.32 22.89 -16.17
N TYR A 1089 18.05 21.83 -15.78
CA TYR A 1089 19.49 21.74 -16.04
C TYR A 1089 19.80 21.88 -17.53
N GLY A 1090 20.70 22.78 -17.91
CA GLY A 1090 21.16 22.92 -19.29
C GLY A 1090 20.14 23.51 -20.27
N VAL A 1091 18.98 24.00 -19.81
CA VAL A 1091 17.96 24.60 -20.68
C VAL A 1091 18.53 25.78 -21.45
N GLN A 1092 18.23 25.89 -22.74
CA GLN A 1092 18.63 27.02 -23.58
C GLN A 1092 17.40 27.75 -24.11
N VAL A 1093 17.31 29.06 -23.91
CA VAL A 1093 16.23 29.91 -24.43
C VAL A 1093 16.82 31.06 -25.24
N ALA A 1094 16.46 31.13 -26.52
CA ALA A 1094 16.89 32.20 -27.42
C ALA A 1094 16.00 33.45 -27.34
N GLY A 1095 14.70 33.27 -27.07
CA GLY A 1095 13.73 34.36 -26.92
C GLY A 1095 13.58 34.85 -25.47
N THR A 1096 12.44 35.45 -25.18
CA THR A 1096 12.05 35.85 -23.81
C THR A 1096 11.60 34.63 -22.98
N ALA A 1097 11.89 34.65 -21.69
CA ALA A 1097 11.46 33.61 -20.75
C ALA A 1097 10.66 34.20 -19.58
N ASP A 1098 9.36 33.90 -19.52
CA ASP A 1098 8.47 34.35 -18.45
C ASP A 1098 8.20 33.24 -17.42
N PHE A 1099 8.77 33.38 -16.22
CA PHE A 1099 8.48 32.58 -15.03
C PHE A 1099 7.77 33.42 -13.95
N SER A 1100 7.14 34.53 -14.35
CA SER A 1100 6.48 35.42 -13.39
C SER A 1100 5.36 34.69 -12.67
N ARG A 1101 5.36 34.82 -11.34
CA ARG A 1101 4.35 34.22 -10.45
C ARG A 1101 4.28 32.70 -10.51
N THR A 1102 5.34 32.03 -10.97
CA THR A 1102 5.46 30.57 -10.93
C THR A 1102 5.76 30.10 -9.49
N ALA A 1103 5.16 28.99 -9.07
CA ALA A 1103 5.38 28.39 -7.75
C ALA A 1103 6.15 27.07 -7.87
N PHE A 1104 7.37 27.03 -7.35
CA PHE A 1104 8.21 25.83 -7.23
C PHE A 1104 8.09 25.28 -5.82
N GLY A 1105 7.22 24.28 -5.63
CA GLY A 1105 6.99 23.61 -4.34
C GLY A 1105 8.16 22.73 -3.91
N GLY A 1106 8.79 22.02 -4.85
CA GLY A 1106 9.98 21.21 -4.63
C GLY A 1106 11.30 21.94 -4.87
N LEU A 1107 12.38 21.18 -5.04
CA LEU A 1107 13.69 21.71 -5.41
C LEU A 1107 13.69 22.05 -6.90
N ALA A 1108 14.09 23.28 -7.24
CA ALA A 1108 14.29 23.71 -8.63
C ALA A 1108 15.79 23.75 -8.96
N GLY A 1109 16.21 23.06 -10.02
CA GLY A 1109 17.57 23.11 -10.53
C GLY A 1109 17.62 23.78 -11.89
N MET A 1110 18.43 24.83 -12.05
CA MET A 1110 18.62 25.56 -13.32
C MET A 1110 20.10 25.72 -13.69
N SER A 1111 20.93 24.80 -13.19
CA SER A 1111 22.37 24.84 -13.42
C SER A 1111 22.68 24.67 -14.92
N ALA A 1112 23.68 25.38 -15.41
CA ALA A 1112 24.08 25.45 -16.82
C ALA A 1112 22.96 25.92 -17.79
N ALA A 1113 21.90 26.56 -17.29
CA ALA A 1113 20.89 27.15 -18.15
C ALA A 1113 21.42 28.42 -18.86
N GLY A 1114 21.03 28.63 -20.11
CA GLY A 1114 21.39 29.79 -20.92
C GLY A 1114 20.15 30.55 -21.41
N PHE A 1115 20.11 31.85 -21.16
CA PHE A 1115 19.03 32.74 -21.59
C PHE A 1115 19.62 33.89 -22.40
N ALA A 1116 19.35 33.88 -23.71
CA ALA A 1116 19.84 34.92 -24.62
C ALA A 1116 18.97 36.20 -24.56
N GLY A 1117 17.67 36.04 -24.30
CA GLY A 1117 16.72 37.14 -24.15
C GLY A 1117 16.37 37.50 -22.69
N PRO A 1118 15.49 38.50 -22.48
CA PRO A 1118 14.98 38.87 -21.16
C PRO A 1118 14.31 37.72 -20.41
N VAL A 1119 14.55 37.64 -19.10
CA VAL A 1119 13.94 36.63 -18.21
C VAL A 1119 13.22 37.32 -17.07
N SER A 1120 11.96 36.96 -16.82
CA SER A 1120 11.23 37.46 -15.64
C SER A 1120 10.91 36.33 -14.68
N PHE A 1121 11.38 36.48 -13.44
CA PHE A 1121 10.99 35.70 -12.27
C PHE A 1121 10.16 36.54 -11.29
N ALA A 1122 9.52 37.61 -11.77
CA ALA A 1122 8.77 38.54 -10.92
C ALA A 1122 7.70 37.79 -10.10
N SER A 1123 7.76 37.95 -8.78
CA SER A 1123 6.86 37.28 -7.82
C SER A 1123 6.84 35.74 -7.89
N ALA A 1124 7.89 35.11 -8.43
CA ALA A 1124 8.05 33.66 -8.36
C ALA A 1124 8.36 33.20 -6.93
N THR A 1125 7.98 31.96 -6.59
CA THR A 1125 8.18 31.41 -5.23
C THR A 1125 8.94 30.09 -5.27
N TRP A 1126 9.95 29.95 -4.40
CA TRP A 1126 10.71 28.71 -4.22
C TRP A 1126 10.54 28.17 -2.80
N GLY A 1127 9.79 27.07 -2.68
CA GLY A 1127 9.43 26.44 -1.41
C GLY A 1127 10.57 25.69 -0.74
N ARG A 1128 11.34 24.88 -1.48
CA ARG A 1128 12.45 24.07 -0.92
C ARG A 1128 13.84 24.58 -1.27
N GLY A 1129 13.99 25.33 -2.37
CA GLY A 1129 15.25 25.96 -2.75
C GLY A 1129 15.46 26.04 -4.26
N LEU A 1130 16.50 26.79 -4.64
CA LEU A 1130 16.93 27.01 -6.02
C LEU A 1130 18.45 26.76 -6.13
N LEU A 1131 18.86 25.93 -7.10
CA LEU A 1131 20.26 25.66 -7.42
C LEU A 1131 20.58 26.12 -8.85
N CYS A 1132 21.44 27.12 -8.96
CA CYS A 1132 21.79 27.78 -10.22
C CYS A 1132 23.32 27.89 -10.36
N ASN A 1133 23.95 26.82 -10.84
CA ASN A 1133 25.40 26.79 -11.01
C ASN A 1133 25.76 26.96 -12.48
N GLY A 1134 26.58 27.95 -12.82
CA GLY A 1134 27.08 28.16 -14.18
C GLY A 1134 26.00 28.60 -15.19
N ALA A 1135 24.90 29.20 -14.75
CA ALA A 1135 23.89 29.73 -15.66
C ALA A 1135 24.38 31.05 -16.31
N VAL A 1136 23.88 31.33 -17.52
CA VAL A 1136 24.24 32.50 -18.31
C VAL A 1136 22.97 33.26 -18.67
N PHE A 1137 22.91 34.53 -18.27
CA PHE A 1137 21.86 35.48 -18.60
C PHE A 1137 22.47 36.60 -19.45
N GLU A 1138 22.29 36.51 -20.77
CA GLU A 1138 22.77 37.53 -21.71
C GLU A 1138 21.79 38.70 -21.82
N GLY A 1139 20.51 38.50 -21.51
CA GLY A 1139 19.50 39.56 -21.37
C GLY A 1139 19.19 39.91 -19.91
N PRO A 1140 18.36 40.95 -19.66
CA PRO A 1140 18.02 41.37 -18.31
C PRO A 1140 17.19 40.30 -17.59
N ALA A 1141 17.58 39.98 -16.35
CA ALA A 1141 16.85 39.08 -15.47
C ALA A 1141 16.16 39.87 -14.34
N ASP A 1142 14.85 39.73 -14.22
CA ASP A 1142 14.02 40.41 -13.22
C ASP A 1142 13.58 39.46 -12.11
N PHE A 1143 13.88 39.80 -10.86
CA PHE A 1143 13.49 39.05 -9.66
C PHE A 1143 12.56 39.84 -8.73
N ALA A 1144 11.90 40.90 -9.22
CA ALA A 1144 11.07 41.77 -8.39
C ALA A 1144 9.96 41.00 -7.64
N GLY A 1145 9.97 41.09 -6.31
CA GLY A 1145 8.99 40.42 -5.43
C GLY A 1145 9.11 38.88 -5.36
N ALA A 1146 10.19 38.30 -5.89
CA ALA A 1146 10.48 36.87 -5.76
C ALA A 1146 10.63 36.45 -4.29
N ALA A 1147 10.05 35.31 -3.90
CA ALA A 1147 10.12 34.79 -2.53
C ALA A 1147 10.91 33.48 -2.45
N PHE A 1148 11.97 33.48 -1.65
CA PHE A 1148 12.84 32.32 -1.43
C PHE A 1148 12.67 31.80 -0.01
N ARG A 1149 12.06 30.61 0.16
CA ARG A 1149 11.83 29.99 1.48
C ARG A 1149 12.85 28.91 1.84
N GLY A 1150 13.62 28.46 0.86
CA GLY A 1150 14.66 27.44 1.02
C GLY A 1150 16.06 27.94 0.68
N ARG A 1151 17.02 27.03 0.59
CA ARG A 1151 18.40 27.39 0.20
C ARG A 1151 18.45 27.87 -1.24
N VAL A 1152 19.12 29.00 -1.45
CA VAL A 1152 19.38 29.59 -2.77
C VAL A 1152 20.88 29.71 -2.95
N GLY A 1153 21.39 29.11 -4.03
CA GLY A 1153 22.79 29.24 -4.42
C GLY A 1153 22.89 29.52 -5.91
N PHE A 1154 23.48 30.67 -6.23
CA PHE A 1154 24.01 30.98 -7.56
C PHE A 1154 25.53 30.86 -7.47
N GLU A 1155 26.14 29.95 -8.22
CA GLU A 1155 27.59 29.76 -8.24
C GLU A 1155 28.12 29.87 -9.66
N GLY A 1156 29.06 30.79 -9.91
CA GLY A 1156 29.65 31.01 -11.22
C GLY A 1156 28.64 31.46 -12.28
N VAL A 1157 27.63 32.23 -11.90
CA VAL A 1157 26.57 32.70 -12.82
C VAL A 1157 27.01 33.97 -13.53
N ARG A 1158 26.68 34.11 -14.81
CA ARG A 1158 27.00 35.31 -15.60
C ARG A 1158 25.73 36.12 -15.87
N PHE A 1159 25.75 37.41 -15.53
CA PHE A 1159 24.71 38.37 -15.84
C PHE A 1159 25.29 39.48 -16.73
N GLU A 1160 24.54 39.94 -17.74
CA GLU A 1160 24.86 41.19 -18.44
C GLU A 1160 24.69 42.39 -17.50
N THR A 1161 23.57 42.41 -16.77
CA THR A 1161 23.27 43.37 -15.70
C THR A 1161 22.85 42.61 -14.44
N VAL A 1162 23.55 42.84 -13.33
CA VAL A 1162 23.23 42.18 -12.05
C VAL A 1162 21.81 42.56 -11.62
N PRO A 1163 20.91 41.58 -11.38
CA PRO A 1163 19.55 41.84 -10.95
C PRO A 1163 19.46 42.48 -9.57
N ASP A 1164 18.39 43.24 -9.33
CA ASP A 1164 18.07 43.73 -8.01
C ASP A 1164 17.39 42.62 -7.17
N PHE A 1165 18.08 42.14 -6.14
CA PHE A 1165 17.59 41.12 -5.21
C PHE A 1165 16.91 41.72 -3.95
N THR A 1166 16.81 43.04 -3.83
CA THR A 1166 16.36 43.73 -2.60
C THR A 1166 14.86 43.60 -2.30
N GLY A 1167 14.05 43.15 -3.27
CA GLY A 1167 12.60 42.95 -3.10
C GLY A 1167 12.16 41.61 -2.50
N GLY A 1168 13.10 40.70 -2.15
CA GLY A 1168 12.82 39.30 -1.79
C GLY A 1168 12.91 38.97 -0.30
N GLY A 1169 12.10 39.60 0.56
CA GLY A 1169 11.97 39.22 1.98
C GLY A 1169 13.21 39.48 2.87
N PRO A 1170 13.12 39.20 4.19
CA PRO A 1170 14.04 39.75 5.20
C PRO A 1170 15.41 39.04 5.33
N GLY A 1171 15.98 38.51 4.24
CA GLY A 1171 17.31 37.86 4.24
C GLY A 1171 18.40 38.75 3.64
N GLY A 1172 19.57 38.83 4.27
CA GLY A 1172 20.74 39.48 3.66
C GLY A 1172 21.28 38.65 2.49
N TRP A 1173 21.67 39.27 1.39
CA TRP A 1173 22.32 38.59 0.27
C TRP A 1173 23.84 38.75 0.34
N ASN A 1174 24.58 37.67 0.14
CA ASN A 1174 26.01 37.74 -0.14
C ASN A 1174 26.21 37.71 -1.65
N ILE A 1175 26.79 38.76 -2.22
CA ILE A 1175 27.03 38.91 -3.66
C ILE A 1175 28.54 39.13 -3.83
N GLU A 1176 29.21 38.18 -4.50
CA GLU A 1176 30.64 38.20 -4.76
C GLU A 1176 30.91 38.05 -6.27
N GLU A 1177 31.67 38.99 -6.84
CA GLU A 1177 32.17 38.89 -8.21
C GLU A 1177 33.51 38.12 -8.21
N CYS A 1178 33.58 37.06 -9.01
CA CYS A 1178 34.77 36.25 -9.19
C CYS A 1178 35.73 36.90 -10.21
N PRO A 1179 37.05 36.60 -10.14
CA PRO A 1179 38.05 37.17 -11.05
C PRO A 1179 37.83 36.86 -12.55
N ASP A 1180 37.00 35.85 -12.87
CA ASP A 1180 36.65 35.45 -14.23
C ASP A 1180 35.40 36.16 -14.77
N GLY A 1181 34.85 37.13 -14.03
CA GLY A 1181 33.66 37.90 -14.40
C GLY A 1181 32.33 37.16 -14.14
N THR A 1182 32.36 36.07 -13.36
CA THR A 1182 31.17 35.37 -12.88
C THR A 1182 30.77 35.84 -11.48
N TRP A 1183 29.53 35.55 -11.08
CA TRP A 1183 28.94 35.99 -9.82
C TRP A 1183 28.56 34.79 -8.96
N ASN A 1184 28.92 34.87 -7.68
CA ASN A 1184 28.44 33.98 -6.63
C ASN A 1184 27.43 34.75 -5.77
N ILE A 1185 26.18 34.28 -5.74
CA ILE A 1185 25.10 34.91 -4.99
C ILE A 1185 24.49 33.87 -4.05
N ARG A 1186 24.52 34.15 -2.75
CA ARG A 1186 23.97 33.25 -1.72
C ARG A 1186 23.09 34.02 -0.77
N LEU A 1187 21.95 33.42 -0.43
CA LEU A 1187 21.09 33.94 0.62
C LEU A 1187 21.74 33.68 1.99
N ILE A 1188 22.07 34.72 2.74
CA ILE A 1188 22.55 34.64 4.12
C ILE A 1188 21.30 34.43 4.98
N THR A 1189 21.14 33.21 5.51
CA THR A 1189 19.99 32.84 6.32
C THR A 1189 19.78 33.80 7.49
N THR A 1190 18.58 34.36 7.63
CA THR A 1190 18.05 34.75 8.93
C THR A 1190 17.67 33.48 9.69
N ASP A 1191 18.15 33.38 10.93
CA ASP A 1191 17.76 32.34 11.88
C ASP A 1191 16.23 32.27 12.09
N ALA A 1192 15.78 31.03 12.38
CA ALA A 1192 14.52 30.60 13.00
C ALA A 1192 13.28 30.32 12.12
N GLY A 1193 12.73 29.10 12.28
CA GLY A 1193 11.37 28.71 11.88
C GLY A 1193 11.23 27.25 11.47
#